data_AF-A0A2T6K4S2-F1
#
_entry.id   AF-A0A2T6K4S2-F1
#
_cell.length_a   1.000
_cell.length_b   1.000
_cell.length_c   1.000
_cell.angle_alpha   90.00
_cell.angle_beta   90.00
_cell.angle_gamma   90.00
#
_symmetry.space_group_name_H-M   'P 1'
#
loop_
_entity.id
_entity.type
_entity.pdbx_description
1 polymer ?
#
loop_
_entity_poly.entity_id
_entity_poly.type
_entity_poly.pdbx_seq_one_letter_code
_entity_poly.pdbx_strand_id
1 'polypeptide(L)'
;MKATEANLMKFMQKPKQMIVPIYQRKYSWTVQQCNSLWKDIERVIENPHINSHFIGSVVYIDDEGSNIADIAKFLLIDGQQRLTTTTILLFALGQAFKEDVGDEKSQRKINNYYLFNNEEEGNARYKLLSTDADKDTLLNLLEDTELPAEYSSRIMENYNFFVQQIKRSEHSPDEILEGMKKLVIVDTSLQRGTDDPQLIFESLNSTGLDLSQVDLIRNYILMGLDRNTQNDIYNRYWRKMEVGFEKSDNKELFDKFFRDYLIIKTGAIPRKDEIYQVFKKYVIEHREVEVETLVDDIYQYAKIFFKVAFQEVEDKDIRMSLVDLAELDMDVVYPFLLDVYADYENRKIIKTELVETIRMIESYIFRRSICEVPTHGLNKIFASLKKDIKEDNYLESVKAAFLLRESYRVFPRDEVFIKSLLSKDVYHFRNCKYLLRKIENHNRKEFVNVNEYSIEHVVPQNENMSAGWKNELGGNWAEVHENYLHTLGNITLTGYNSEMSDSLYRVKKVYFDESPLKLNKTLQQAPVWNEAAILKRATELAILSAEHIWKIPHLDDAVLEKYKPVKNPDNGAYDVDFHYERMSENTKAIYHELRDRVLALDSGLSEKFNKYHIAIKYTNVFQNFVDIKGRKNKLKVYLNVRYEDLNDTKRICRNASTNASNNLNAELELTSITEVNDLMDLIQQQYNLLE
;
A
#
# COMPACT_ATOMS: atom_id res chain seq x y z
N MET A 1 11.77 -33.48 -21.71
CA MET A 1 10.72 -33.71 -20.69
C MET A 1 10.02 -35.05 -20.92
N LYS A 2 9.89 -35.87 -19.87
CA LYS A 2 9.08 -37.12 -19.91
C LYS A 2 7.99 -37.06 -18.85
N ALA A 3 6.73 -36.96 -19.28
CA ALA A 3 5.55 -36.96 -18.41
C ALA A 3 4.80 -38.28 -18.55
N THR A 4 4.51 -38.94 -17.43
CA THR A 4 3.77 -40.21 -17.40
C THR A 4 2.79 -40.22 -16.24
N GLU A 5 1.62 -40.81 -16.46
CA GLU A 5 0.70 -41.14 -15.37
C GLU A 5 1.35 -42.16 -14.43
N ALA A 6 1.34 -41.88 -13.13
CA ALA A 6 1.92 -42.75 -12.11
C ALA A 6 1.04 -42.82 -10.86
N ASN A 7 0.98 -44.01 -10.27
CA ASN A 7 0.38 -44.18 -8.96
C ASN A 7 1.26 -43.52 -7.88
N LEU A 8 0.65 -42.69 -7.01
CA LEU A 8 1.39 -41.92 -6.00
C LEU A 8 2.19 -42.84 -5.06
N MET A 9 1.56 -43.90 -4.55
CA MET A 9 2.20 -44.80 -3.61
C MET A 9 3.37 -45.56 -4.27
N LYS A 10 3.18 -46.05 -5.51
CA LYS A 10 4.28 -46.66 -6.27
C LYS A 10 5.41 -45.67 -6.58
N PHE A 11 5.07 -44.41 -6.81
CA PHE A 11 6.06 -43.34 -7.03
C PHE A 11 6.92 -43.13 -5.79
N MET A 12 6.31 -43.03 -4.59
CA MET A 12 7.02 -42.83 -3.32
C MET A 12 7.77 -44.08 -2.84
N GLN A 13 7.33 -45.27 -3.25
CA GLN A 13 7.91 -46.54 -2.82
C GLN A 13 9.35 -46.78 -3.30
N LYS A 14 9.74 -46.20 -4.43
CA LYS A 14 11.07 -46.40 -5.04
C LYS A 14 12.22 -46.00 -4.07
N PRO A 15 13.40 -46.64 -4.14
CA PRO A 15 14.57 -46.25 -3.36
C PRO A 15 15.17 -44.96 -3.92
N LYS A 16 14.60 -43.83 -3.50
CA LYS A 16 14.99 -42.49 -3.92
C LYS A 16 14.78 -41.48 -2.81
N GLN A 17 15.50 -40.38 -2.90
CA GLN A 17 15.31 -39.21 -2.04
C GLN A 17 14.78 -38.04 -2.87
N MET A 18 13.65 -37.48 -2.46
CA MET A 18 13.12 -36.23 -3.00
C MET A 18 13.64 -35.07 -2.15
N ILE A 19 14.29 -34.09 -2.77
CA ILE A 19 14.86 -32.93 -2.10
C ILE A 19 14.07 -31.70 -2.54
N VAL A 20 13.52 -30.97 -1.58
CA VAL A 20 12.93 -29.66 -1.82
C VAL A 20 14.05 -28.62 -1.85
N PRO A 21 14.28 -27.93 -2.98
CA PRO A 21 15.32 -26.89 -3.07
C PRO A 21 15.05 -25.71 -2.14
N ILE A 22 16.13 -25.02 -1.76
CA ILE A 22 16.09 -23.86 -0.84
C ILE A 22 15.28 -22.67 -1.37
N TYR A 23 15.09 -22.58 -2.69
CA TYR A 23 14.31 -21.53 -3.33
C TYR A 23 12.80 -21.80 -3.35
N GLN A 24 12.37 -23.00 -2.95
CA GLN A 24 10.94 -23.29 -2.80
C GLN A 24 10.39 -22.69 -1.52
N ARG A 25 9.08 -22.38 -1.50
CA ARG A 25 8.44 -21.86 -0.30
C ARG A 25 8.29 -22.94 0.77
N LYS A 26 8.22 -22.50 2.03
CA LYS A 26 7.83 -23.35 3.17
C LYS A 26 6.48 -24.04 2.94
N TYR A 27 6.23 -25.10 3.69
CA TYR A 27 4.97 -25.82 3.70
C TYR A 27 3.83 -24.88 4.11
N SER A 28 2.85 -24.74 3.22
CA SER A 28 1.82 -23.70 3.28
C SER A 28 0.39 -24.24 3.14
N TRP A 29 0.21 -25.54 2.89
CA TRP A 29 -1.12 -26.15 2.93
C TRP A 29 -1.73 -26.00 4.31
N THR A 30 -2.99 -25.57 4.33
CA THR A 30 -3.80 -25.45 5.53
C THR A 30 -4.65 -26.70 5.70
N VAL A 31 -5.33 -26.80 6.84
CA VAL A 31 -6.31 -27.84 7.12
C VAL A 31 -7.37 -27.96 6.01
N GLN A 32 -7.72 -26.87 5.32
CA GLN A 32 -8.67 -26.93 4.21
C GLN A 32 -8.17 -27.81 3.05
N GLN A 33 -6.91 -27.64 2.63
CA GLN A 33 -6.32 -28.47 1.57
C GLN A 33 -6.15 -29.93 2.02
N CYS A 34 -5.75 -30.14 3.29
CA CYS A 34 -5.66 -31.48 3.87
C CYS A 34 -7.02 -32.19 3.92
N ASN A 35 -8.09 -31.45 4.24
CA ASN A 35 -9.46 -31.96 4.23
C ASN A 35 -9.94 -32.30 2.82
N SER A 36 -9.55 -31.53 1.80
CA SER A 36 -9.84 -31.89 0.40
C SER A 36 -9.17 -33.22 0.03
N LEU A 37 -7.88 -33.40 0.35
CA LEU A 37 -7.19 -34.67 0.13
C LEU A 37 -7.84 -35.82 0.89
N TRP A 38 -8.25 -35.59 2.14
CA TRP A 38 -8.95 -36.59 2.96
C TRP A 38 -10.26 -37.04 2.32
N LYS A 39 -11.10 -36.09 1.90
CA LYS A 39 -12.37 -36.39 1.21
C LYS A 39 -12.18 -37.11 -0.12
N ASP A 40 -11.11 -36.80 -0.84
CA ASP A 40 -10.75 -37.51 -2.06
C ASP A 40 -10.42 -38.99 -1.76
N ILE A 41 -9.76 -39.27 -0.63
CA ILE A 41 -9.48 -40.64 -0.16
C ILE A 41 -10.77 -41.35 0.25
N GLU A 42 -11.64 -40.72 1.04
CA GLU A 42 -12.95 -41.30 1.42
C GLU A 42 -13.78 -41.65 0.17
N ARG A 43 -13.84 -40.74 -0.78
CA ARG A 43 -14.59 -40.93 -2.03
C ARG A 43 -14.15 -42.16 -2.83
N VAL A 44 -12.85 -42.44 -2.89
CA VAL A 44 -12.34 -43.63 -3.62
C VAL A 44 -12.51 -44.92 -2.83
N ILE A 45 -12.66 -44.85 -1.50
CA ILE A 45 -12.98 -46.00 -0.65
C ILE A 45 -14.45 -46.35 -0.80
N GLU A 46 -15.34 -45.35 -0.65
CA GLU A 46 -16.80 -45.53 -0.69
C GLU A 46 -17.34 -45.92 -2.06
N ASN A 47 -16.62 -45.60 -3.13
CA ASN A 47 -17.04 -45.92 -4.49
C ASN A 47 -16.11 -46.93 -5.18
N PRO A 48 -16.48 -48.22 -5.21
CA PRO A 48 -15.69 -49.28 -5.83
C PRO A 48 -15.46 -49.09 -7.34
N HIS A 49 -16.27 -48.29 -8.03
CA HIS A 49 -16.10 -48.02 -9.45
C HIS A 49 -14.98 -46.99 -9.74
N ILE A 50 -14.50 -46.28 -8.73
CA ILE A 50 -13.36 -45.36 -8.88
C ILE A 50 -12.07 -46.17 -8.75
N ASN A 51 -11.47 -46.45 -9.90
CA ASN A 51 -10.20 -47.19 -10.01
C ASN A 51 -8.96 -46.29 -9.83
N SER A 52 -9.12 -44.98 -10.03
CA SER A 52 -8.07 -43.99 -9.83
C SER A 52 -8.65 -42.61 -9.54
N HIS A 53 -7.93 -41.80 -8.77
CA HIS A 53 -8.26 -40.39 -8.53
C HIS A 53 -7.04 -39.51 -8.72
N PHE A 54 -7.15 -38.53 -9.62
CA PHE A 54 -6.05 -37.63 -9.95
C PHE A 54 -5.90 -36.53 -8.90
N ILE A 55 -4.70 -36.39 -8.34
CA ILE A 55 -4.42 -35.39 -7.29
C ILE A 55 -3.43 -34.29 -7.73
N GLY A 56 -2.86 -34.36 -8.94
CA GLY A 56 -1.97 -33.35 -9.52
C GLY A 56 -0.65 -33.89 -10.09
N SER A 57 0.32 -33.00 -10.31
CA SER A 57 1.66 -33.31 -10.85
C SER A 57 2.73 -33.40 -9.76
N VAL A 58 3.82 -34.11 -10.07
CA VAL A 58 5.11 -34.01 -9.39
C VAL A 58 6.17 -33.84 -10.46
N VAL A 59 6.92 -32.75 -10.40
CA VAL A 59 7.94 -32.40 -11.39
C VAL A 59 9.29 -32.29 -10.70
N TYR A 60 10.31 -32.95 -11.24
CA TYR A 60 11.63 -32.99 -10.62
C TYR A 60 12.75 -33.15 -11.65
N ILE A 61 13.96 -32.82 -11.22
CA ILE A 61 15.21 -33.02 -11.96
C ILE A 61 16.01 -34.13 -11.27
N ASP A 62 16.59 -35.03 -12.05
CA ASP A 62 17.55 -36.01 -11.55
C ASP A 62 18.88 -35.33 -11.18
N ASP A 63 19.38 -35.54 -9.97
CA ASP A 63 20.68 -35.04 -9.54
C ASP A 63 21.74 -36.05 -9.99
N GLU A 64 22.24 -35.89 -11.22
CA GLU A 64 23.19 -36.80 -11.93
C GLU A 64 24.53 -37.09 -11.20
N GLY A 65 24.70 -36.62 -9.96
CA GLY A 65 25.88 -36.83 -9.11
C GLY A 65 25.81 -38.04 -8.16
N SER A 66 24.72 -38.80 -8.14
CA SER A 66 24.66 -40.04 -7.36
C SER A 66 25.56 -41.12 -8.00
N ASN A 67 26.59 -41.58 -7.29
CA ASN A 67 27.29 -42.79 -7.70
C ASN A 67 26.31 -43.98 -7.70
N ILE A 68 26.64 -45.07 -8.41
CA ILE A 68 25.83 -46.32 -8.42
C ILE A 68 25.58 -46.87 -7.00
N ALA A 69 26.43 -46.50 -6.03
CA ALA A 69 26.33 -46.88 -4.63
C ALA A 69 25.47 -45.94 -3.76
N ASP A 70 25.12 -44.74 -4.25
CA ASP A 70 24.35 -43.75 -3.51
C ASP A 70 22.88 -43.77 -3.95
N ILE A 71 21.97 -43.50 -3.02
CA ILE A 71 20.56 -43.34 -3.36
C ILE A 71 20.33 -42.23 -4.41
N ALA A 72 19.43 -42.48 -5.36
CA ALA A 72 19.06 -41.51 -6.38
C ALA A 72 18.39 -40.28 -5.74
N LYS A 73 18.90 -39.08 -6.03
CA LYS A 73 18.41 -37.81 -5.50
C LYS A 73 17.65 -37.05 -6.58
N PHE A 74 16.43 -36.64 -6.26
CA PHE A 74 15.57 -35.90 -7.18
C PHE A 74 15.23 -34.53 -6.59
N LEU A 75 15.60 -33.49 -7.31
CA LEU A 75 15.32 -32.11 -6.93
C LEU A 75 13.91 -31.73 -7.37
N LEU A 76 13.03 -31.42 -6.42
CA LEU A 76 11.64 -31.04 -6.68
C LEU A 76 11.53 -29.65 -7.31
N ILE A 77 10.81 -29.56 -8.43
CA ILE A 77 10.43 -28.31 -9.09
C ILE A 77 8.98 -27.96 -8.78
N ASP A 78 8.09 -28.96 -8.78
CA ASP A 78 6.69 -28.83 -8.39
C ASP A 78 6.18 -30.08 -7.67
N GLY A 79 5.13 -29.93 -6.86
CA GLY A 79 4.52 -31.01 -6.07
C GLY A 79 5.02 -31.11 -4.64
N GLN A 80 5.86 -30.18 -4.18
CA GLN A 80 6.44 -30.20 -2.82
C GLN A 80 5.38 -30.22 -1.71
N GLN A 81 4.33 -29.41 -1.82
CA GLN A 81 3.27 -29.31 -0.81
C GLN A 81 2.52 -30.64 -0.71
N ARG A 82 2.17 -31.24 -1.85
CA ARG A 82 1.47 -32.52 -1.95
C ARG A 82 2.27 -33.66 -1.35
N LEU A 83 3.54 -33.81 -1.72
CA LEU A 83 4.39 -34.87 -1.19
C LEU A 83 4.61 -34.72 0.32
N THR A 84 4.75 -33.48 0.81
CA THR A 84 4.85 -33.20 2.25
C THR A 84 3.58 -33.63 2.97
N THR A 85 2.40 -33.22 2.49
CA THR A 85 1.11 -33.62 3.07
C THR A 85 0.92 -35.13 3.06
N THR A 86 1.25 -35.81 1.96
CA THR A 86 1.17 -37.27 1.88
C THR A 86 2.12 -37.94 2.86
N THR A 87 3.33 -37.41 3.05
CA THR A 87 4.30 -37.90 4.04
C THR A 87 3.75 -37.77 5.47
N ILE A 88 3.16 -36.61 5.80
CA ILE A 88 2.53 -36.37 7.12
C ILE A 88 1.36 -37.33 7.35
N LEU A 89 0.48 -37.53 6.36
CA LEU A 89 -0.64 -38.47 6.45
C LEU A 89 -0.16 -39.91 6.63
N LEU A 90 0.85 -40.35 5.87
CA LEU A 90 1.41 -41.69 6.00
C LEU A 90 2.01 -41.92 7.39
N PHE A 91 2.70 -40.93 7.95
CA PHE A 91 3.21 -41.02 9.32
C PHE A 91 2.07 -41.13 10.34
N ALA A 92 1.05 -40.28 10.26
CA ALA A 92 -0.13 -40.35 11.12
C ALA A 92 -0.84 -41.73 11.03
N LEU A 93 -0.92 -42.29 9.83
CA LEU A 93 -1.47 -43.62 9.59
C LEU A 93 -0.60 -44.72 10.21
N GLY A 94 0.72 -44.61 10.10
CA GLY A 94 1.67 -45.51 10.76
C GLY A 94 1.51 -45.51 12.29
N GLN A 95 1.33 -44.34 12.89
CA GLN A 95 1.05 -44.21 14.32
C GLN A 95 -0.29 -44.86 14.70
N ALA A 96 -1.35 -44.66 13.91
CA ALA A 96 -2.64 -45.32 14.14
C ALA A 96 -2.56 -46.86 14.07
N PHE A 97 -1.78 -47.42 13.12
CA PHE A 97 -1.54 -48.87 13.08
C PHE A 97 -0.86 -49.38 14.35
N LYS A 98 0.10 -48.65 14.91
CA LYS A 98 0.82 -49.04 16.12
C LYS A 98 -0.03 -48.86 17.38
N GLU A 99 -0.66 -47.70 17.55
CA GLU A 99 -1.32 -47.30 18.80
C GLU A 99 -2.76 -47.80 18.91
N ASP A 100 -3.54 -47.70 17.82
CA ASP A 100 -4.98 -48.01 17.85
C ASP A 100 -5.26 -49.48 17.47
N VAL A 101 -4.47 -50.04 16.55
CA VAL A 101 -4.66 -51.42 16.04
C VAL A 101 -3.68 -52.44 16.66
N GLY A 102 -2.51 -51.99 17.13
CA GLY A 102 -1.44 -52.87 17.60
C GLY A 102 -0.70 -53.62 16.49
N ASP A 103 -0.85 -53.21 15.22
CA ASP A 103 -0.17 -53.79 14.07
C ASP A 103 1.16 -53.08 13.76
N GLU A 104 2.19 -53.44 14.52
CA GLU A 104 3.56 -52.98 14.28
C GLU A 104 4.11 -53.42 12.91
N LYS A 105 3.58 -54.48 12.30
CA LYS A 105 4.06 -54.94 10.99
C LYS A 105 3.67 -53.95 9.90
N SER A 106 2.44 -53.44 9.93
CA SER A 106 1.97 -52.45 8.97
C SER A 106 2.62 -51.08 9.18
N GLN A 107 2.85 -50.67 10.44
CA GLN A 107 3.65 -49.48 10.75
C GLN A 107 5.07 -49.59 10.16
N ARG A 108 5.77 -50.72 10.39
CA ARG A 108 7.12 -50.95 9.82
C ARG A 108 7.11 -50.93 8.29
N LYS A 109 6.06 -51.45 7.64
CA LYS A 109 5.93 -51.37 6.19
C LYS A 109 5.79 -49.93 5.70
N ILE A 110 4.98 -49.11 6.36
CA ILE A 110 4.82 -47.70 5.99
C ILE A 110 6.16 -46.96 6.09
N ASN A 111 6.86 -47.15 7.22
CA ASN A 111 8.16 -46.57 7.47
C ASN A 111 9.16 -46.96 6.37
N ASN A 112 9.34 -48.26 6.12
CA ASN A 112 10.33 -48.78 5.19
C ASN A 112 10.03 -48.46 3.73
N TYR A 113 8.74 -48.40 3.36
CA TYR A 113 8.36 -48.19 1.97
C TYR A 113 8.23 -46.73 1.60
N TYR A 114 7.81 -45.85 2.51
CA TYR A 114 7.41 -44.49 2.13
C TYR A 114 8.10 -43.36 2.90
N LEU A 115 8.65 -43.61 4.08
CA LEU A 115 9.19 -42.55 4.94
C LEU A 115 10.72 -42.59 5.00
N PHE A 116 11.31 -43.79 5.10
CA PHE A 116 12.74 -43.98 5.31
C PHE A 116 13.40 -44.87 4.25
N ASN A 117 14.67 -44.58 3.99
CA ASN A 117 15.63 -45.42 3.29
C ASN A 117 16.54 -46.06 4.35
N ASN A 118 16.17 -47.24 4.85
CA ASN A 118 16.79 -47.82 6.04
C ASN A 118 18.27 -48.19 5.89
N GLU A 119 18.77 -48.32 4.67
CA GLU A 119 20.18 -48.62 4.38
C GLU A 119 21.05 -47.34 4.35
N GLU A 120 20.43 -46.16 4.48
CA GLU A 120 21.09 -44.85 4.41
C GLU A 120 21.19 -44.20 5.79
N GLU A 121 22.20 -43.34 5.97
CA GLU A 121 22.43 -42.60 7.22
C GLU A 121 22.21 -41.08 7.06
N GLY A 122 22.07 -40.39 8.19
CA GLY A 122 21.89 -38.94 8.24
C GLY A 122 20.69 -38.46 7.41
N ASN A 123 20.85 -37.38 6.64
CA ASN A 123 19.77 -36.85 5.81
C ASN A 123 19.30 -37.83 4.73
N ALA A 124 20.17 -38.72 4.22
CA ALA A 124 19.84 -39.67 3.15
C ALA A 124 18.81 -40.73 3.60
N ARG A 125 18.71 -40.97 4.92
CA ARG A 125 17.70 -41.82 5.53
C ARG A 125 16.26 -41.39 5.23
N TYR A 126 15.99 -40.11 5.02
CA TYR A 126 14.61 -39.63 4.80
C TYR A 126 14.28 -39.57 3.32
N LYS A 127 13.11 -40.10 2.94
CA LYS A 127 12.65 -40.09 1.54
C LYS A 127 12.28 -38.70 1.03
N LEU A 128 11.89 -37.80 1.91
CA LEU A 128 11.60 -36.41 1.60
C LEU A 128 12.43 -35.50 2.50
N LEU A 129 13.23 -34.64 1.89
CA LEU A 129 13.96 -33.58 2.58
C LEU A 129 13.28 -32.25 2.27
N SER A 130 12.62 -31.63 3.26
CA SER A 130 11.96 -30.33 3.13
C SER A 130 12.95 -29.17 3.04
N THR A 131 12.45 -27.95 2.82
CA THR A 131 13.24 -26.71 2.97
C THR A 131 13.85 -26.61 4.36
N ASP A 132 14.94 -25.86 4.51
CA ASP A 132 15.60 -25.67 5.83
C ASP A 132 14.66 -25.14 6.91
N ALA A 133 13.63 -24.36 6.54
CA ALA A 133 12.63 -23.83 7.48
C ALA A 133 11.69 -24.90 8.06
N ASP A 134 11.42 -25.98 7.32
CA ASP A 134 10.50 -27.05 7.72
C ASP A 134 11.21 -28.36 8.07
N LYS A 135 12.47 -28.49 7.67
CA LYS A 135 13.24 -29.74 7.72
C LYS A 135 13.23 -30.34 9.12
N ASP A 136 13.74 -29.63 10.11
CA ASP A 136 13.90 -30.18 11.47
C ASP A 136 12.54 -30.51 12.10
N THR A 137 11.49 -29.75 11.80
CA THR A 137 10.14 -30.09 12.25
C THR A 137 9.64 -31.40 11.63
N LEU A 138 9.80 -31.58 10.32
CA LEU A 138 9.37 -32.81 9.65
C LEU A 138 10.20 -34.01 10.11
N LEU A 139 11.53 -33.87 10.20
CA LEU A 139 12.41 -34.96 10.62
C LEU A 139 12.10 -35.39 12.05
N ASN A 140 12.00 -34.44 13.00
CA ASN A 140 11.73 -34.77 14.40
C ASN A 140 10.33 -35.36 14.59
N LEU A 141 9.34 -34.91 13.79
CA LEU A 141 8.02 -35.53 13.73
C LEU A 141 8.11 -37.00 13.30
N LEU A 142 8.81 -37.29 12.19
CA LEU A 142 8.94 -38.65 11.67
C LEU A 142 9.70 -39.60 12.61
N GLU A 143 10.62 -39.06 13.40
CA GLU A 143 11.39 -39.82 14.41
C GLU A 143 10.66 -39.97 15.74
N ASP A 144 9.52 -39.29 15.92
CA ASP A 144 8.79 -39.22 17.20
C ASP A 144 9.67 -38.67 18.33
N THR A 145 10.38 -37.57 18.05
CA THR A 145 11.32 -36.90 18.96
C THR A 145 10.88 -35.47 19.30
N GLU A 146 11.56 -34.86 20.27
CA GLU A 146 11.26 -33.48 20.69
C GLU A 146 11.39 -32.49 19.52
N LEU A 147 10.37 -31.64 19.34
CA LEU A 147 10.36 -30.63 18.29
C LEU A 147 11.39 -29.53 18.56
N PRO A 148 11.94 -28.89 17.52
CA PRO A 148 12.80 -27.73 17.71
C PRO A 148 12.05 -26.57 18.39
N ALA A 149 12.79 -25.67 19.05
CA ALA A 149 12.21 -24.51 19.72
C ALA A 149 11.38 -23.62 18.77
N GLU A 150 11.85 -23.47 17.54
CA GLU A 150 11.09 -22.89 16.44
C GLU A 150 10.66 -24.01 15.49
N TYR A 151 9.38 -24.38 15.52
CA TYR A 151 8.82 -25.43 14.68
C TYR A 151 7.77 -24.91 13.69
N SER A 152 7.58 -25.63 12.59
CA SER A 152 6.58 -25.33 11.58
C SER A 152 5.17 -25.65 12.09
N SER A 153 4.41 -24.61 12.45
CA SER A 153 3.03 -24.75 12.93
C SER A 153 2.13 -25.45 11.91
N ARG A 154 2.34 -25.21 10.61
CA ARG A 154 1.57 -25.86 9.53
C ARG A 154 1.76 -27.36 9.48
N ILE A 155 2.98 -27.85 9.70
CA ILE A 155 3.23 -29.30 9.74
C ILE A 155 2.46 -29.92 10.91
N MET A 156 2.57 -29.32 12.10
CA MET A 156 1.92 -29.84 13.30
C MET A 156 0.39 -29.73 13.27
N GLU A 157 -0.16 -28.62 12.78
CA GLU A 157 -1.61 -28.45 12.54
C GLU A 157 -2.16 -29.56 11.66
N ASN A 158 -1.48 -29.86 10.56
CA ASN A 158 -1.93 -30.85 9.60
C ASN A 158 -1.72 -32.29 10.07
N TYR A 159 -0.62 -32.56 10.80
CA TYR A 159 -0.44 -33.84 11.49
C TYR A 159 -1.57 -34.10 12.48
N ASN A 160 -1.85 -33.14 13.37
CA ASN A 160 -2.93 -33.24 14.34
C ASN A 160 -4.30 -33.39 13.67
N PHE A 161 -4.52 -32.70 12.55
CA PHE A 161 -5.72 -32.87 11.75
C PHE A 161 -5.87 -34.32 11.26
N PHE A 162 -4.84 -34.91 10.64
CA PHE A 162 -4.93 -36.29 10.14
C PHE A 162 -5.09 -37.31 11.27
N VAL A 163 -4.40 -37.15 12.41
CA VAL A 163 -4.61 -38.00 13.59
C VAL A 163 -6.08 -37.95 14.04
N GLN A 164 -6.68 -36.75 14.08
CA GLN A 164 -8.10 -36.62 14.44
C GLN A 164 -9.04 -37.20 13.39
N GLN A 165 -8.75 -37.04 12.10
CA GLN A 165 -9.57 -37.61 11.02
C GLN A 165 -9.53 -39.14 11.06
N ILE A 166 -8.35 -39.74 11.20
CA ILE A 166 -8.19 -41.20 11.30
C ILE A 166 -8.99 -41.74 12.49
N LYS A 167 -8.89 -41.11 13.67
CA LYS A 167 -9.62 -41.52 14.88
C LYS A 167 -11.14 -41.39 14.77
N ARG A 168 -11.64 -40.47 13.94
CA ARG A 168 -13.07 -40.22 13.73
C ARG A 168 -13.64 -40.95 12.52
N SER A 169 -12.79 -41.51 11.67
CA SER A 169 -13.20 -42.17 10.44
C SER A 169 -13.97 -43.45 10.74
N GLU A 170 -14.96 -43.75 9.90
CA GLU A 170 -15.60 -45.06 9.88
C GLU A 170 -14.74 -46.11 9.15
N HIS A 171 -13.69 -45.68 8.45
CA HIS A 171 -12.76 -46.54 7.73
C HIS A 171 -11.58 -46.94 8.59
N SER A 172 -11.21 -48.22 8.52
CA SER A 172 -10.00 -48.75 9.14
C SER A 172 -8.72 -48.15 8.52
N PRO A 173 -7.60 -48.14 9.26
CA PRO A 173 -6.31 -47.72 8.71
C PRO A 173 -5.90 -48.47 7.41
N ASP A 174 -6.27 -49.74 7.28
CA ASP A 174 -6.05 -50.53 6.05
C ASP A 174 -6.87 -49.99 4.87
N GLU A 175 -8.16 -49.68 5.07
CA GLU A 175 -9.02 -49.11 4.02
C GLU A 175 -8.51 -47.74 3.58
N ILE A 176 -8.04 -46.92 4.51
CA ILE A 176 -7.42 -45.62 4.21
C ILE A 176 -6.16 -45.81 3.35
N LEU A 177 -5.30 -46.77 3.71
CA LEU A 177 -4.10 -47.09 2.94
C LEU A 177 -4.43 -47.61 1.52
N GLU A 178 -5.47 -48.43 1.38
CA GLU A 178 -5.97 -48.88 0.07
C GLU A 178 -6.56 -47.72 -0.76
N GLY A 179 -7.27 -46.79 -0.11
CA GLY A 179 -7.74 -45.56 -0.75
C GLY A 179 -6.57 -44.72 -1.29
N MET A 180 -5.50 -44.54 -0.50
CA MET A 180 -4.28 -43.84 -0.94
C MET A 180 -3.61 -44.53 -2.14
N LYS A 181 -3.67 -45.86 -2.25
CA LYS A 181 -3.19 -46.62 -3.41
C LYS A 181 -4.01 -46.41 -4.68
N LYS A 182 -5.16 -45.74 -4.63
CA LYS A 182 -5.90 -45.33 -5.83
C LYS A 182 -5.55 -43.92 -6.30
N LEU A 183 -4.72 -43.18 -5.57
CA LEU A 183 -4.31 -41.83 -5.96
C LEU A 183 -3.27 -41.86 -7.09
N VAL A 184 -3.48 -41.01 -8.08
CA VAL A 184 -2.68 -40.92 -9.30
C VAL A 184 -2.15 -39.50 -9.48
N ILE A 185 -0.90 -39.41 -9.95
CA ILE A 185 -0.21 -38.16 -10.28
C ILE A 185 0.31 -38.21 -11.73
N VAL A 186 0.63 -37.04 -12.27
CA VAL A 186 1.55 -36.95 -13.42
C VAL A 186 2.98 -36.86 -12.89
N ASP A 187 3.76 -37.93 -13.09
CA ASP A 187 5.19 -38.00 -12.82
C ASP A 187 5.95 -37.39 -14.01
N THR A 188 6.64 -36.27 -13.78
CA THR A 188 7.41 -35.58 -14.81
C THR A 188 8.88 -35.47 -14.40
N SER A 189 9.75 -36.12 -15.18
CA SER A 189 11.20 -35.97 -15.08
C SER A 189 11.71 -34.99 -16.13
N LEU A 190 12.50 -34.02 -15.67
CA LEU A 190 13.17 -33.02 -16.49
C LEU A 190 14.63 -33.42 -16.75
N GLN A 191 15.08 -33.21 -17.98
CA GLN A 191 16.46 -33.45 -18.41
C GLN A 191 17.28 -32.16 -18.30
N ARG A 192 18.36 -32.19 -17.51
CA ARG A 192 19.29 -31.05 -17.38
C ARG A 192 19.83 -30.64 -18.75
N GLY A 193 19.95 -29.33 -18.98
CA GLY A 193 20.48 -28.75 -20.22
C GLY A 193 19.56 -28.84 -21.44
N THR A 194 18.47 -29.61 -21.39
CA THR A 194 17.46 -29.70 -22.47
C THR A 194 16.15 -29.03 -22.06
N ASP A 195 15.64 -29.38 -20.88
CA ASP A 195 14.44 -28.77 -20.32
C ASP A 195 14.85 -27.54 -19.50
N ASP A 196 14.14 -26.42 -19.67
CA ASP A 196 14.29 -25.23 -18.84
C ASP A 196 13.37 -25.35 -17.60
N PRO A 197 13.91 -25.62 -16.39
CA PRO A 197 13.09 -25.81 -15.21
C PRO A 197 12.31 -24.56 -14.82
N GLN A 198 12.82 -23.37 -15.14
CA GLN A 198 12.18 -22.10 -14.82
C GLN A 198 10.94 -21.90 -15.69
N LEU A 199 11.04 -22.10 -17.01
CA LEU A 199 9.87 -22.00 -17.91
C LEU A 199 8.79 -23.03 -17.55
N ILE A 200 9.20 -24.24 -17.20
CA ILE A 200 8.27 -25.30 -16.80
C ILE A 200 7.59 -24.94 -15.47
N PHE A 201 8.35 -24.45 -14.49
CA PHE A 201 7.80 -23.98 -13.22
C PHE A 201 6.78 -22.85 -13.41
N GLU A 202 7.08 -21.84 -14.22
CA GLU A 202 6.15 -20.75 -14.54
C GLU A 202 4.85 -21.27 -15.17
N SER A 203 4.95 -22.23 -16.10
CA SER A 203 3.78 -22.80 -16.78
C SER A 203 2.87 -23.64 -15.88
N LEU A 204 3.43 -24.26 -14.83
CA LEU A 204 2.68 -25.11 -13.90
C LEU A 204 1.97 -24.28 -12.83
N ASN A 205 2.63 -23.24 -12.33
CA ASN A 205 2.11 -22.42 -11.24
C ASN A 205 0.92 -21.54 -11.63
N SER A 206 0.61 -21.38 -12.92
CA SER A 206 -0.61 -20.69 -13.35
C SER A 206 -1.92 -21.44 -13.03
N THR A 207 -1.84 -22.65 -12.46
CA THR A 207 -3.01 -23.53 -12.21
C THR A 207 -3.11 -24.05 -10.76
N GLY A 208 -2.18 -23.67 -9.87
CA GLY A 208 -2.07 -24.18 -8.49
C GLY A 208 -2.44 -23.17 -7.40
N LEU A 209 -2.03 -23.42 -6.14
CA LEU A 209 -2.11 -22.41 -5.07
C LEU A 209 -1.12 -21.30 -5.39
N ASP A 210 -1.63 -20.10 -5.66
CA ASP A 210 -0.84 -18.93 -6.07
C ASP A 210 0.40 -18.75 -5.19
N LEU A 211 1.54 -18.61 -5.87
CA LEU A 211 2.78 -18.16 -5.25
C LEU A 211 2.70 -16.65 -5.05
N SER A 212 3.31 -16.16 -3.97
CA SER A 212 3.51 -14.72 -3.85
C SER A 212 4.42 -14.22 -4.97
N GLN A 213 4.36 -12.92 -5.27
CA GLN A 213 5.24 -12.34 -6.29
C GLN A 213 6.71 -12.49 -5.86
N VAL A 214 6.98 -12.35 -4.57
CA VAL A 214 8.29 -12.59 -3.98
C VAL A 214 8.77 -14.03 -4.12
N ASP A 215 7.89 -15.02 -3.93
CA ASP A 215 8.25 -16.42 -4.16
C ASP A 215 8.67 -16.64 -5.62
N LEU A 216 7.94 -16.08 -6.59
CA LEU A 216 8.29 -16.15 -8.00
C LEU A 216 9.65 -15.50 -8.28
N ILE A 217 9.93 -14.34 -7.68
CA ILE A 217 11.23 -13.66 -7.79
C ILE A 217 12.36 -14.51 -7.19
N ARG A 218 12.18 -15.08 -5.98
CA ARG A 218 13.18 -15.98 -5.34
C ARG A 218 13.52 -17.15 -6.26
N ASN A 219 12.48 -17.81 -6.77
CA ASN A 219 12.61 -18.95 -7.68
C ASN A 219 13.39 -18.53 -8.93
N TYR A 220 13.02 -17.41 -9.53
CA TYR A 220 13.65 -16.92 -10.75
C TYR A 220 15.16 -16.65 -10.58
N ILE A 221 15.53 -16.00 -9.47
CA ILE A 221 16.92 -15.66 -9.14
C ILE A 221 17.76 -16.92 -8.91
N LEU A 222 17.22 -17.91 -8.18
CA LEU A 222 18.03 -19.02 -7.66
C LEU A 222 18.03 -20.27 -8.57
N MET A 223 16.99 -20.52 -9.36
CA MET A 223 16.85 -21.77 -10.14
C MET A 223 17.98 -22.01 -11.15
N GLY A 224 18.57 -20.96 -11.72
CA GLY A 224 19.64 -21.06 -12.71
C GLY A 224 21.05 -21.25 -12.13
N LEU A 225 21.20 -21.20 -10.81
CA LEU A 225 22.50 -21.24 -10.13
C LEU A 225 22.86 -22.66 -9.69
N ASP A 226 24.15 -22.95 -9.50
CA ASP A 226 24.57 -24.21 -8.87
C ASP A 226 24.23 -24.23 -7.38
N ARG A 227 24.18 -25.43 -6.79
CA ARG A 227 23.73 -25.65 -5.41
C ARG A 227 24.53 -24.88 -4.36
N ASN A 228 25.84 -24.70 -4.55
CA ASN A 228 26.67 -23.99 -3.57
C ASN A 228 26.37 -22.50 -3.63
N THR A 229 26.29 -21.93 -4.84
CA THR A 229 25.93 -20.53 -5.05
C THR A 229 24.50 -20.23 -4.59
N GLN A 230 23.54 -21.13 -4.84
CA GLN A 230 22.17 -21.01 -4.32
C GLN A 230 22.16 -20.87 -2.80
N ASN A 231 22.85 -21.78 -2.09
CA ASN A 231 22.91 -21.77 -0.64
C ASN A 231 23.60 -20.52 -0.10
N ASP A 232 24.67 -20.06 -0.74
CA ASP A 232 25.40 -18.86 -0.30
C ASP A 232 24.54 -17.60 -0.45
N ILE A 233 23.97 -17.37 -1.64
CA ILE A 233 23.11 -16.21 -1.90
C ILE A 233 21.87 -16.23 -1.00
N TYR A 234 21.23 -17.39 -0.84
CA TYR A 234 20.05 -17.51 0.00
C TYR A 234 20.38 -17.18 1.47
N ASN A 235 21.40 -17.79 2.05
CA ASN A 235 21.71 -17.60 3.47
C ASN A 235 22.31 -16.22 3.77
N ARG A 236 23.11 -15.68 2.84
CA ARG A 236 23.78 -14.38 3.04
C ARG A 236 22.81 -13.20 2.93
N TYR A 237 21.86 -13.28 2.01
CA TYR A 237 20.98 -12.15 1.66
C TYR A 237 19.49 -12.49 1.84
N TRP A 238 18.99 -13.51 1.12
CA TRP A 238 17.54 -13.72 0.98
C TRP A 238 16.84 -14.08 2.29
N ARG A 239 17.39 -15.06 3.03
CA ARG A 239 16.85 -15.51 4.32
C ARG A 239 16.75 -14.35 5.32
N LYS A 240 17.73 -13.44 5.31
CA LYS A 240 17.72 -12.27 6.20
C LYS A 240 16.60 -11.29 5.84
N MET A 241 16.24 -11.17 4.56
CA MET A 241 15.05 -10.42 4.15
C MET A 241 13.79 -11.10 4.64
N GLU A 242 13.64 -12.41 4.41
CA GLU A 242 12.47 -13.19 4.87
C GLU A 242 12.23 -13.01 6.37
N VAL A 243 13.25 -13.24 7.20
CA VAL A 243 13.16 -13.05 8.66
C VAL A 243 12.82 -11.60 9.02
N GLY A 244 13.37 -10.62 8.31
CA GLY A 244 13.07 -9.21 8.55
C GLY A 244 11.61 -8.84 8.25
N PHE A 245 11.03 -9.40 7.18
CA PHE A 245 9.62 -9.17 6.83
C PHE A 245 8.65 -10.01 7.68
N GLU A 246 9.08 -11.16 8.21
CA GLU A 246 8.29 -11.99 9.15
C GLU A 246 8.03 -11.29 10.50
N LYS A 247 8.75 -10.23 10.84
CA LYS A 247 8.44 -9.36 11.98
C LYS A 247 7.07 -8.66 11.88
N SER A 248 6.52 -8.56 10.67
CA SER A 248 5.26 -7.87 10.39
C SER A 248 4.13 -8.87 10.15
N ASP A 249 2.98 -8.64 10.78
CA ASP A 249 1.76 -9.41 10.52
C ASP A 249 1.21 -9.21 9.09
N ASN A 250 1.61 -8.12 8.42
CA ASN A 250 1.23 -7.85 7.04
C ASN A 250 2.04 -8.69 6.06
N LYS A 251 1.45 -9.80 5.60
CA LYS A 251 2.04 -10.73 4.63
C LYS A 251 2.30 -10.11 3.25
N GLU A 252 1.61 -9.03 2.89
CA GLU A 252 1.84 -8.33 1.61
C GLU A 252 3.02 -7.35 1.67
N LEU A 253 3.62 -7.12 2.84
CA LEU A 253 4.68 -6.12 3.01
C LEU A 253 5.91 -6.44 2.16
N PHE A 254 6.25 -7.72 2.02
CA PHE A 254 7.40 -8.14 1.21
C PHE A 254 7.15 -7.94 -0.30
N ASP A 255 5.95 -8.29 -0.79
CA ASP A 255 5.53 -7.99 -2.17
C ASP A 255 5.53 -6.47 -2.43
N LYS A 256 5.04 -5.68 -1.46
CA LYS A 256 5.05 -4.21 -1.54
C LYS A 256 6.47 -3.66 -1.61
N PHE A 257 7.41 -4.18 -0.82
CA PHE A 257 8.82 -3.78 -0.90
C PHE A 257 9.39 -4.00 -2.31
N PHE A 258 9.17 -5.16 -2.92
CA PHE A 258 9.66 -5.41 -4.28
C PHE A 258 9.01 -4.48 -5.31
N ARG A 259 7.73 -4.16 -5.14
CA ARG A 259 7.06 -3.14 -5.95
C ARG A 259 7.75 -1.78 -5.82
N ASP A 260 8.05 -1.34 -4.60
CA ASP A 260 8.73 -0.07 -4.35
C ASP A 260 10.16 -0.07 -4.92
N TYR A 261 10.90 -1.16 -4.72
CA TYR A 261 12.22 -1.38 -5.32
C TYR A 261 12.19 -1.26 -6.86
N LEU A 262 11.22 -1.90 -7.52
CA LEU A 262 11.08 -1.81 -8.98
C LEU A 262 10.70 -0.40 -9.44
N ILE A 263 9.90 0.34 -8.66
CA ILE A 263 9.60 1.75 -8.96
C ILE A 263 10.89 2.57 -8.95
N ILE A 264 11.78 2.33 -7.98
CA ILE A 264 13.07 3.02 -7.88
C ILE A 264 13.95 2.70 -9.09
N LYS A 265 14.09 1.41 -9.43
CA LYS A 265 14.99 0.96 -10.50
C LYS A 265 14.49 1.26 -11.90
N THR A 266 13.17 1.21 -12.14
CA THR A 266 12.60 1.32 -13.49
C THR A 266 11.84 2.62 -13.73
N GLY A 267 11.45 3.34 -12.67
CA GLY A 267 10.54 4.49 -12.74
C GLY A 267 9.11 4.16 -13.15
N ALA A 268 8.77 2.87 -13.36
CA ALA A 268 7.43 2.40 -13.68
C ALA A 268 6.73 1.88 -12.42
N ILE A 269 5.40 2.03 -12.37
CA ILE A 269 4.58 1.56 -11.24
C ILE A 269 3.90 0.26 -11.65
N PRO A 270 4.45 -0.91 -11.29
CA PRO A 270 3.80 -2.18 -11.62
C PRO A 270 2.48 -2.34 -10.86
N ARG A 271 1.56 -3.12 -11.44
CA ARG A 271 0.40 -3.66 -10.70
C ARG A 271 0.88 -4.73 -9.73
N LYS A 272 0.08 -5.03 -8.70
CA LYS A 272 0.47 -5.99 -7.65
C LYS A 272 0.74 -7.39 -8.23
N ASP A 273 -0.03 -7.80 -9.24
CA ASP A 273 0.07 -9.08 -9.93
C ASP A 273 1.14 -9.13 -11.04
N GLU A 274 1.70 -7.97 -11.42
CA GLU A 274 2.70 -7.83 -12.50
C GLU A 274 4.14 -7.66 -11.95
N ILE A 275 4.33 -7.63 -10.63
CA ILE A 275 5.64 -7.37 -9.99
C ILE A 275 6.70 -8.33 -10.53
N TYR A 276 6.39 -9.63 -10.57
CA TYR A 276 7.29 -10.66 -11.09
C TYR A 276 7.67 -10.42 -12.56
N GLN A 277 6.70 -10.10 -13.41
CA GLN A 277 6.93 -9.89 -14.84
C GLN A 277 7.81 -8.66 -15.09
N VAL A 278 7.59 -7.58 -14.33
CA VAL A 278 8.42 -6.38 -14.40
C VAL A 278 9.82 -6.64 -13.85
N PHE A 279 9.95 -7.41 -12.77
CA PHE A 279 11.26 -7.85 -12.25
C PHE A 279 12.04 -8.65 -13.29
N LYS A 280 11.41 -9.67 -13.90
CA LYS A 280 12.03 -10.50 -14.94
C LYS A 280 12.50 -9.65 -16.11
N LYS A 281 11.68 -8.71 -16.58
CA LYS A 281 12.07 -7.76 -17.63
C LYS A 281 13.29 -6.92 -17.21
N TYR A 282 13.28 -6.38 -15.99
CA TYR A 282 14.39 -5.61 -15.45
C TYR A 282 15.70 -6.39 -15.42
N VAL A 283 15.67 -7.66 -14.98
CA VAL A 283 16.87 -8.52 -14.96
C VAL A 283 17.37 -8.83 -16.38
N ILE A 284 16.46 -9.11 -17.33
CA ILE A 284 16.84 -9.36 -18.72
C ILE A 284 17.50 -8.13 -19.36
N GLU A 285 17.00 -6.93 -19.06
CA GLU A 285 17.55 -5.67 -19.53
C GLU A 285 18.92 -5.34 -18.91
N HIS A 286 19.25 -5.93 -17.75
CA HIS A 286 20.51 -5.75 -17.01
C HIS A 286 21.27 -7.07 -16.84
N ARG A 287 21.23 -7.94 -17.85
CA ARG A 287 21.82 -9.30 -17.81
C ARG A 287 23.34 -9.33 -17.60
N GLU A 288 24.01 -8.20 -17.76
CA GLU A 288 25.43 -8.01 -17.47
C GLU A 288 25.75 -7.89 -15.98
N VAL A 289 24.73 -7.65 -15.14
CA VAL A 289 24.89 -7.60 -13.69
C VAL A 289 24.88 -9.01 -13.12
N GLU A 290 25.93 -9.36 -12.39
CA GLU A 290 26.03 -10.63 -11.67
C GLU A 290 24.86 -10.81 -10.69
N VAL A 291 24.31 -12.02 -10.62
CA VAL A 291 23.12 -12.33 -9.80
C VAL A 291 23.36 -11.98 -8.34
N GLU A 292 24.55 -12.25 -7.80
CA GLU A 292 24.88 -11.87 -6.42
C GLU A 292 24.84 -10.35 -6.21
N THR A 293 25.32 -9.56 -7.18
CA THR A 293 25.31 -8.09 -7.07
C THR A 293 23.89 -7.55 -7.10
N LEU A 294 23.02 -8.13 -7.93
CA LEU A 294 21.59 -7.80 -7.96
C LEU A 294 20.92 -8.11 -6.61
N VAL A 295 21.18 -9.29 -6.04
CA VAL A 295 20.57 -9.70 -4.76
C VAL A 295 21.11 -8.89 -3.59
N ASP A 296 22.41 -8.53 -3.60
CA ASP A 296 22.96 -7.62 -2.60
C ASP A 296 22.30 -6.24 -2.69
N ASP A 297 22.13 -5.66 -3.88
CA ASP A 297 21.43 -4.38 -4.04
C ASP A 297 19.99 -4.43 -3.51
N ILE A 298 19.22 -5.48 -3.85
CA ILE A 298 17.89 -5.71 -3.27
C ILE A 298 17.98 -5.77 -1.73
N TYR A 299 18.96 -6.50 -1.19
CA TYR A 299 19.15 -6.63 0.26
C TYR A 299 19.51 -5.30 0.93
N GLN A 300 20.32 -4.44 0.29
CA GLN A 300 20.61 -3.09 0.79
C GLN A 300 19.34 -2.26 0.90
N TYR A 301 18.49 -2.27 -0.13
CA TYR A 301 17.19 -1.59 -0.09
C TYR A 301 16.24 -2.20 0.94
N ALA A 302 16.26 -3.52 1.15
CA ALA A 302 15.45 -4.15 2.19
C ALA A 302 15.86 -3.69 3.60
N LYS A 303 17.17 -3.55 3.88
CA LYS A 303 17.64 -2.99 5.16
C LYS A 303 17.18 -1.55 5.38
N ILE A 304 17.22 -0.73 4.32
CA ILE A 304 16.70 0.64 4.36
C ILE A 304 15.18 0.62 4.59
N PHE A 305 14.46 -0.28 3.92
CA PHE A 305 13.03 -0.47 4.12
C PHE A 305 12.71 -0.78 5.58
N PHE A 306 13.45 -1.68 6.24
CA PHE A 306 13.24 -1.97 7.66
C PHE A 306 13.46 -0.74 8.55
N LYS A 307 14.50 0.06 8.29
CA LYS A 307 14.73 1.33 8.99
C LYS A 307 13.56 2.30 8.83
N VAL A 308 12.99 2.39 7.62
CA VAL A 308 11.88 3.30 7.30
C VAL A 308 10.54 2.80 7.84
N ALA A 309 10.21 1.54 7.60
CA ALA A 309 8.91 0.93 7.90
C ALA A 309 8.73 0.59 9.39
N PHE A 310 9.81 0.18 10.07
CA PHE A 310 9.78 -0.19 11.49
C PHE A 310 10.43 0.86 12.39
N GLN A 311 10.94 1.95 11.82
CA GLN A 311 11.61 3.05 12.53
C GLN A 311 12.77 2.56 13.44
N GLU A 312 13.38 1.43 13.08
CA GLU A 312 14.55 0.83 13.75
C GLU A 312 15.82 1.62 13.39
N VAL A 313 15.92 2.86 13.91
CA VAL A 313 17.03 3.79 13.65
C VAL A 313 17.62 4.29 14.98
N GLU A 314 18.94 4.21 15.11
CA GLU A 314 19.67 4.67 16.30
C GLU A 314 19.62 6.20 16.45
N ASP A 315 19.82 6.92 15.35
CA ASP A 315 19.80 8.38 15.35
C ASP A 315 18.41 8.92 15.69
N LYS A 316 18.34 9.69 16.78
CA LYS A 316 17.08 10.19 17.32
C LYS A 316 16.33 11.10 16.34
N ASP A 317 17.03 11.96 15.59
CA ASP A 317 16.36 12.94 14.74
C ASP A 317 15.76 12.28 13.49
N ILE A 318 16.51 11.36 12.89
CA ILE A 318 16.02 10.54 11.78
C ILE A 318 14.82 9.71 12.24
N ARG A 319 14.97 8.97 13.35
CA ARG A 319 13.88 8.16 13.91
C ARG A 319 12.62 8.97 14.17
N MET A 320 12.73 10.12 14.84
CA MET A 320 11.57 10.97 15.13
C MET A 320 10.92 11.52 13.86
N SER A 321 11.69 11.83 12.81
CA SER A 321 11.13 12.25 11.53
C SER A 321 10.38 11.13 10.80
N LEU A 322 10.86 9.89 10.90
CA LEU A 322 10.18 8.72 10.33
C LEU A 322 8.93 8.33 11.12
N VAL A 323 8.96 8.39 12.45
CA VAL A 323 7.78 8.16 13.31
C VAL A 323 6.68 9.15 12.97
N ASP A 324 7.02 10.44 12.87
CA ASP A 324 6.04 11.47 12.51
C ASP A 324 5.44 11.23 11.12
N LEU A 325 6.26 10.83 10.14
CA LEU A 325 5.76 10.50 8.80
C LEU A 325 4.92 9.22 8.78
N ALA A 326 5.28 8.20 9.56
CA ALA A 326 4.57 6.93 9.65
C ALA A 326 3.15 7.09 10.25
N GLU A 327 2.96 8.03 11.19
CA GLU A 327 1.64 8.34 11.75
C GLU A 327 0.64 8.86 10.69
N LEU A 328 1.11 9.39 9.56
CA LEU A 328 0.25 9.82 8.45
C LEU A 328 -0.25 8.64 7.60
N ASP A 329 0.35 7.46 7.75
CA ASP A 329 0.00 6.21 7.07
C ASP A 329 -0.08 6.35 5.53
N MET A 330 0.97 6.92 4.94
CA MET A 330 1.06 7.20 3.50
C MET A 330 2.17 6.42 2.82
N ASP A 331 1.88 5.16 2.53
CA ASP A 331 2.80 4.21 1.90
C ASP A 331 3.33 4.62 0.51
N VAL A 332 2.60 5.45 -0.21
CA VAL A 332 2.97 5.90 -1.57
C VAL A 332 4.26 6.73 -1.62
N VAL A 333 4.78 7.18 -0.48
CA VAL A 333 6.04 7.94 -0.39
C VAL A 333 7.28 7.06 -0.41
N TYR A 334 7.12 5.75 -0.16
CA TYR A 334 8.23 4.83 0.10
C TYR A 334 9.25 4.78 -1.05
N PRO A 335 8.87 4.66 -2.34
CA PRO A 335 9.88 4.61 -3.41
C PRO A 335 10.85 5.80 -3.37
N PHE A 336 10.32 7.00 -3.19
CA PHE A 336 11.15 8.20 -3.08
C PHE A 336 11.97 8.22 -1.79
N LEU A 337 11.35 7.89 -0.66
CA LEU A 337 12.00 7.92 0.64
C LEU A 337 13.15 6.90 0.74
N LEU A 338 12.95 5.68 0.27
CA LEU A 338 13.98 4.63 0.24
C LEU A 338 15.17 5.05 -0.62
N ASP A 339 14.90 5.71 -1.75
CA ASP A 339 15.94 6.17 -2.65
C ASP A 339 16.77 7.34 -2.07
N VAL A 340 16.12 8.33 -1.44
CA VAL A 340 16.82 9.39 -0.70
C VAL A 340 17.63 8.82 0.48
N TYR A 341 17.07 7.84 1.19
CA TYR A 341 17.78 7.20 2.29
C TYR A 341 18.97 6.37 1.80
N ALA A 342 18.87 5.72 0.63
CA ALA A 342 19.99 5.05 -0.01
C ALA A 342 21.10 6.04 -0.37
N ASP A 343 20.77 7.23 -0.87
CA ASP A 343 21.76 8.29 -1.11
C ASP A 343 22.45 8.76 0.18
N TYR A 344 21.75 8.76 1.32
CA TYR A 344 22.34 9.04 2.63
C TYR A 344 23.32 7.94 3.08
N GLU A 345 22.93 6.67 2.98
CA GLU A 345 23.81 5.53 3.31
C GLU A 345 25.06 5.50 2.41
N ASN A 346 24.90 5.88 1.14
CA ASN A 346 25.99 6.03 0.18
C ASN A 346 26.77 7.34 0.31
N ARG A 347 26.50 8.15 1.35
CA ARG A 347 27.18 9.41 1.66
C ARG A 347 27.11 10.47 0.55
N LYS A 348 26.09 10.41 -0.32
CA LYS A 348 25.81 11.47 -1.30
C LYS A 348 25.15 12.69 -0.67
N ILE A 349 24.40 12.47 0.42
CA ILE A 349 23.77 13.53 1.21
C ILE A 349 24.13 13.38 2.69
N ILE A 350 24.05 14.48 3.43
CA ILE A 350 24.29 14.48 4.88
C ILE A 350 22.99 14.30 5.67
N LYS A 351 23.11 13.95 6.96
CA LYS A 351 21.96 13.72 7.86
C LYS A 351 20.94 14.86 7.83
N THR A 352 21.39 16.11 7.82
CA THR A 352 20.49 17.27 7.85
C THR A 352 19.63 17.36 6.59
N GLU A 353 20.17 17.01 5.42
CA GLU A 353 19.43 16.99 4.16
C GLU A 353 18.41 15.85 4.11
N LEU A 354 18.76 14.67 4.64
CA LEU A 354 17.82 13.55 4.79
C LEU A 354 16.64 13.95 5.70
N VAL A 355 16.92 14.47 6.89
CA VAL A 355 15.88 14.89 7.84
C VAL A 355 15.02 15.99 7.24
N GLU A 356 15.62 17.00 6.60
CA GLU A 356 14.87 18.07 5.95
C GLU A 356 13.98 17.55 4.82
N THR A 357 14.45 16.57 4.04
CA THR A 357 13.64 15.91 3.00
C THR A 357 12.47 15.14 3.59
N ILE A 358 12.68 14.36 4.66
CA ILE A 358 11.59 13.65 5.36
C ILE A 358 10.54 14.63 5.89
N ARG A 359 10.97 15.74 6.52
CA ARG A 359 10.07 16.79 7.02
C ARG A 359 9.30 17.49 5.89
N MET A 360 9.92 17.63 4.73
CA MET A 360 9.27 18.20 3.55
C MET A 360 8.18 17.27 3.00
N ILE A 361 8.44 15.97 2.94
CA ILE A 361 7.45 14.94 2.57
C ILE A 361 6.28 14.96 3.57
N GLU A 362 6.57 14.96 4.87
CA GLU A 362 5.59 15.05 5.96
C GLU A 362 4.70 16.29 5.80
N SER A 363 5.30 17.48 5.64
CA SER A 363 4.58 18.73 5.42
C SER A 363 3.74 18.71 4.15
N TYR A 364 4.29 18.24 3.03
CA TYR A 364 3.58 18.13 1.76
C TYR A 364 2.33 17.25 1.88
N ILE A 365 2.44 16.07 2.48
CA ILE A 365 1.31 15.17 2.70
C ILE A 365 0.29 15.79 3.64
N PHE A 366 0.74 16.32 4.79
CA PHE A 366 -0.16 16.83 5.80
C PHE A 366 -0.94 18.07 5.32
N ARG A 367 -0.25 19.02 4.68
CA ARG A 367 -0.89 20.21 4.10
C ARG A 367 -1.95 19.85 3.07
N ARG A 368 -1.64 18.90 2.18
CA ARG A 368 -2.62 18.41 1.20
C ARG A 368 -3.84 17.79 1.85
N SER A 369 -3.64 17.07 2.95
CA SER A 369 -4.75 16.46 3.69
C SER A 369 -5.66 17.50 4.37
N ILE A 370 -5.08 18.59 4.90
CA ILE A 370 -5.86 19.71 5.45
C ILE A 370 -6.60 20.45 4.34
N CYS A 371 -5.93 20.78 3.25
CA CYS A 371 -6.50 21.47 2.08
C CYS A 371 -7.34 20.58 1.15
N GLU A 372 -7.63 19.33 1.55
CA GLU A 372 -8.48 18.39 0.81
C GLU A 372 -8.03 18.14 -0.63
N VAL A 373 -6.73 18.25 -0.89
CA VAL A 373 -6.18 18.00 -2.21
C VAL A 373 -6.26 16.50 -2.49
N PRO A 374 -6.85 16.07 -3.62
CA PRO A 374 -7.02 14.66 -3.93
C PRO A 374 -5.73 13.85 -3.81
N THR A 375 -5.82 12.67 -3.20
CA THR A 375 -4.69 11.75 -3.04
C THR A 375 -4.43 10.91 -4.29
N HIS A 376 -5.39 10.87 -5.23
CA HIS A 376 -5.27 10.17 -6.49
C HIS A 376 -4.10 10.73 -7.31
N GLY A 377 -3.05 9.93 -7.46
CA GLY A 377 -1.84 10.29 -8.20
C GLY A 377 -0.61 10.61 -7.35
N LEU A 378 -0.70 10.58 -6.01
CA LEU A 378 0.48 10.70 -5.15
C LEU A 378 1.56 9.67 -5.49
N ASN A 379 1.17 8.43 -5.79
CA ASN A 379 2.08 7.39 -6.26
C ASN A 379 2.89 7.81 -7.51
N LYS A 380 2.25 8.47 -8.49
CA LYS A 380 2.92 8.98 -9.69
C LYS A 380 3.86 10.14 -9.37
N ILE A 381 3.50 10.98 -8.40
CA ILE A 381 4.35 12.10 -7.95
C ILE A 381 5.63 11.51 -7.34
N PHE A 382 5.52 10.65 -6.34
CA PHE A 382 6.70 10.10 -5.65
C PHE A 382 7.53 9.18 -6.55
N ALA A 383 6.92 8.40 -7.44
CA ALA A 383 7.65 7.58 -8.41
C ALA A 383 8.47 8.40 -9.43
N SER A 384 8.08 9.66 -9.70
CA SER A 384 8.77 10.52 -10.67
C SER A 384 9.72 11.53 -10.04
N LEU A 385 9.63 11.81 -8.74
CA LEU A 385 10.41 12.85 -8.07
C LEU A 385 11.92 12.69 -8.24
N LYS A 386 12.45 11.46 -8.24
CA LYS A 386 13.89 11.24 -8.41
C LYS A 386 14.43 11.79 -9.73
N LYS A 387 13.62 11.78 -10.80
CA LYS A 387 14.02 12.33 -12.11
C LYS A 387 14.23 13.83 -12.09
N ASP A 388 13.64 14.51 -11.11
CA ASP A 388 13.75 15.97 -10.93
C ASP A 388 14.95 16.34 -10.03
N ILE A 389 15.63 15.37 -9.41
CA ILE A 389 16.76 15.60 -8.49
C ILE A 389 18.08 15.68 -9.27
N LYS A 390 18.90 16.68 -8.94
CA LYS A 390 20.27 16.86 -9.46
C LYS A 390 21.28 16.58 -8.36
N GLU A 391 22.22 15.66 -8.58
CA GLU A 391 23.19 15.24 -7.55
C GLU A 391 24.05 16.40 -7.04
N ASP A 392 24.53 17.28 -7.93
CA ASP A 392 25.37 18.44 -7.57
C ASP A 392 24.65 19.48 -6.69
N ASN A 393 23.32 19.50 -6.71
CA ASN A 393 22.48 20.44 -5.97
C ASN A 393 21.29 19.72 -5.33
N TYR A 394 21.57 18.65 -4.58
CA TYR A 394 20.59 17.67 -4.16
C TYR A 394 19.38 18.29 -3.45
N LEU A 395 19.57 18.88 -2.27
CA LEU A 395 18.47 19.44 -1.49
C LEU A 395 17.76 20.60 -2.21
N GLU A 396 18.51 21.43 -2.95
CA GLU A 396 17.95 22.53 -3.75
C GLU A 396 16.99 21.99 -4.82
N SER A 397 17.41 20.96 -5.55
CA SER A 397 16.58 20.32 -6.59
C SER A 397 15.33 19.62 -6.01
N VAL A 398 15.43 19.00 -4.83
CA VAL A 398 14.28 18.44 -4.10
C VAL A 398 13.27 19.54 -3.77
N LYS A 399 13.72 20.66 -3.20
CA LYS A 399 12.85 21.81 -2.89
C LYS A 399 12.17 22.34 -4.14
N ALA A 400 12.91 22.50 -5.23
CA ALA A 400 12.36 22.96 -6.50
C ALA A 400 11.31 21.98 -7.06
N ALA A 401 11.58 20.68 -7.02
CA ALA A 401 10.68 19.64 -7.52
C ALA A 401 9.32 19.63 -6.79
N PHE A 402 9.29 20.01 -5.51
CA PHE A 402 8.07 20.19 -4.73
C PHE A 402 7.39 21.54 -5.01
N LEU A 403 8.16 22.63 -5.08
CA LEU A 403 7.65 24.00 -5.29
C LEU A 403 7.06 24.24 -6.67
N LEU A 404 7.57 23.56 -7.69
CA LEU A 404 7.14 23.70 -9.09
C LEU A 404 5.92 22.84 -9.45
N ARG A 405 5.34 22.11 -8.50
CA ARG A 405 4.14 21.32 -8.77
C ARG A 405 2.90 22.21 -8.86
N GLU A 406 2.07 21.96 -9.88
CA GLU A 406 0.85 22.71 -10.15
C GLU A 406 -0.43 21.86 -10.01
N SER A 407 -1.58 22.53 -10.00
CA SER A 407 -2.92 21.90 -9.97
C SER A 407 -3.05 20.92 -8.80
N TYR A 408 -3.64 19.74 -9.01
CA TYR A 408 -3.83 18.74 -7.97
C TYR A 408 -2.52 18.17 -7.39
N ARG A 409 -1.34 18.53 -7.92
CA ARG A 409 -0.01 18.13 -7.43
C ARG A 409 0.64 19.20 -6.54
N VAL A 410 -0.02 20.34 -6.35
CA VAL A 410 0.52 21.49 -5.63
C VAL A 410 0.95 21.13 -4.20
N PHE A 411 1.97 21.84 -3.71
CA PHE A 411 2.28 21.99 -2.29
C PHE A 411 1.49 23.21 -1.78
N PRO A 412 0.42 23.03 -0.97
CA PRO A 412 -0.41 24.14 -0.53
C PRO A 412 0.41 25.22 0.18
N ARG A 413 0.24 26.48 -0.25
CA ARG A 413 0.89 27.67 0.33
C ARG A 413 0.29 27.99 1.70
N ASP A 414 1.00 28.80 2.47
CA ASP A 414 0.63 29.14 3.86
C ASP A 414 -0.78 29.74 3.94
N GLU A 415 -1.12 30.67 3.05
CA GLU A 415 -2.44 31.31 2.99
C GLU A 415 -3.59 30.29 2.82
N VAL A 416 -3.45 29.37 1.87
CA VAL A 416 -4.46 28.33 1.60
C VAL A 416 -4.53 27.34 2.76
N PHE A 417 -3.38 26.92 3.29
CA PHE A 417 -3.32 26.00 4.42
C PHE A 417 -3.95 26.58 5.69
N ILE A 418 -3.64 27.84 6.01
CA ILE A 418 -4.22 28.55 7.16
C ILE A 418 -5.73 28.66 6.97
N LYS A 419 -6.19 29.15 5.80
CA LYS A 419 -7.63 29.28 5.52
C LYS A 419 -8.36 27.95 5.67
N SER A 420 -7.83 26.87 5.09
CA SER A 420 -8.43 25.53 5.20
C SER A 420 -8.45 25.00 6.63
N LEU A 421 -7.39 25.25 7.41
CA LEU A 421 -7.29 24.74 8.78
C LEU A 421 -8.26 25.45 9.74
N LEU A 422 -8.58 26.72 9.49
CA LEU A 422 -9.52 27.51 10.30
C LEU A 422 -10.95 26.92 10.28
N SER A 423 -11.40 26.44 9.11
CA SER A 423 -12.76 25.91 8.92
C SER A 423 -12.83 24.38 8.86
N LYS A 424 -11.70 23.69 9.03
CA LYS A 424 -11.65 22.22 8.98
C LYS A 424 -12.41 21.62 10.17
N ASP A 425 -13.25 20.63 9.92
CA ASP A 425 -13.64 19.67 10.96
C ASP A 425 -12.41 18.84 11.34
N VAL A 426 -11.71 19.29 12.38
CA VAL A 426 -10.51 18.67 12.92
C VAL A 426 -10.88 17.46 13.78
N TYR A 427 -12.04 17.45 14.44
CA TYR A 427 -12.40 16.35 15.33
C TYR A 427 -12.58 15.02 14.59
N HIS A 428 -13.31 15.04 13.48
CA HIS A 428 -13.56 13.84 12.66
C HIS A 428 -12.44 13.59 11.64
N PHE A 429 -11.45 14.48 11.57
CA PHE A 429 -10.31 14.32 10.69
C PHE A 429 -9.41 13.16 11.16
N ARG A 430 -9.09 12.24 10.24
CA ARG A 430 -8.24 11.06 10.50
C ARG A 430 -6.95 11.41 11.26
N ASN A 431 -6.29 12.51 10.91
CA ASN A 431 -5.01 12.91 11.49
C ASN A 431 -5.17 13.96 12.61
N CYS A 432 -6.32 14.01 13.29
CA CYS A 432 -6.60 14.91 14.41
C CYS A 432 -5.56 14.78 15.54
N LYS A 433 -5.36 13.56 16.04
CA LYS A 433 -4.39 13.30 17.12
C LYS A 433 -2.97 13.68 16.71
N TYR A 434 -2.59 13.39 15.46
CA TYR A 434 -1.31 13.80 14.90
C TYR A 434 -1.15 15.33 14.89
N LEU A 435 -2.16 16.08 14.42
CA LEU A 435 -2.18 17.54 14.41
C LEU A 435 -1.93 18.09 15.84
N LEU A 436 -2.72 17.63 16.81
CA LEU A 436 -2.64 18.09 18.20
C LEU A 436 -1.30 17.71 18.85
N ARG A 437 -0.79 16.50 18.60
CA ARG A 437 0.52 16.02 19.07
C ARG A 437 1.64 16.93 18.59
N LYS A 438 1.64 17.26 17.30
CA LYS A 438 2.69 18.05 16.65
C LYS A 438 2.67 19.49 17.14
N ILE A 439 1.48 20.07 17.37
CA ILE A 439 1.35 21.40 17.98
C ILE A 439 1.85 21.40 19.42
N GLU A 440 1.39 20.47 20.27
CA GLU A 440 1.78 20.39 21.68
C GLU A 440 3.29 20.20 21.86
N ASN A 441 3.88 19.30 21.07
CA ASN A 441 5.29 18.94 21.20
C ASN A 441 6.24 19.84 20.39
N HIS A 442 5.73 20.86 19.69
CA HIS A 442 6.57 21.79 18.97
C HIS A 442 7.49 22.58 19.92
N ASN A 443 8.79 22.64 19.59
CA ASN A 443 9.83 23.28 20.40
C ASN A 443 9.77 22.90 21.89
N ARG A 444 9.52 21.61 22.18
CA ARG A 444 9.47 21.08 23.54
C ARG A 444 10.62 20.09 23.76
N LYS A 445 11.37 20.27 24.85
CA LYS A 445 12.45 19.34 25.24
C LYS A 445 11.89 18.11 25.95
N GLU A 446 10.89 18.32 26.80
CA GLU A 446 10.17 17.26 27.52
C GLU A 446 8.95 16.84 26.71
N PHE A 447 9.04 15.67 26.07
CA PHE A 447 7.98 15.17 25.21
C PHE A 447 6.72 14.82 26.03
N VAL A 448 5.55 15.21 25.52
CA VAL A 448 4.24 14.90 26.08
C VAL A 448 3.60 13.79 25.25
N ASN A 449 3.31 12.67 25.89
CA ASN A 449 2.56 11.58 25.27
C ASN A 449 1.07 11.94 25.20
N VAL A 450 0.62 12.47 24.07
CA VAL A 450 -0.78 12.91 23.92
C VAL A 450 -1.80 11.77 23.96
N ASN A 451 -1.36 10.51 23.85
CA ASN A 451 -2.27 9.35 23.90
C ASN A 451 -2.88 9.11 25.29
N GLU A 452 -2.31 9.71 26.34
CA GLU A 452 -2.83 9.68 27.70
C GLU A 452 -3.94 10.71 27.94
N TYR A 453 -4.21 11.57 26.96
CA TYR A 453 -5.20 12.64 27.04
C TYR A 453 -6.39 12.35 26.13
N SER A 454 -7.57 12.79 26.54
CA SER A 454 -8.75 12.84 25.67
C SER A 454 -8.83 14.17 24.93
N ILE A 455 -9.57 14.14 23.83
CA ILE A 455 -9.90 15.35 23.06
C ILE A 455 -11.11 16.01 23.71
N GLU A 456 -10.99 17.29 24.05
CA GLU A 456 -12.03 18.10 24.68
C GLU A 456 -12.57 19.15 23.72
N HIS A 457 -13.89 19.31 23.71
CA HIS A 457 -14.58 20.43 23.07
C HIS A 457 -14.85 21.50 24.11
N VAL A 458 -14.25 22.68 23.95
CA VAL A 458 -14.42 23.76 24.92
C VAL A 458 -15.89 24.19 24.97
N VAL A 459 -16.48 24.52 23.81
CA VAL A 459 -17.93 24.59 23.63
C VAL A 459 -18.47 23.16 23.50
N PRO A 460 -19.44 22.73 24.33
CA PRO A 460 -19.94 21.36 24.35
C PRO A 460 -20.60 20.90 23.05
N GLN A 461 -20.58 19.58 22.80
CA GLN A 461 -21.25 18.97 21.64
C GLN A 461 -22.78 18.84 21.81
N ASN A 462 -23.29 19.05 23.02
CA ASN A 462 -24.69 18.81 23.33
C ASN A 462 -25.64 19.75 22.55
N GLU A 463 -26.54 19.16 21.76
CA GLU A 463 -27.56 19.89 20.98
C GLU A 463 -28.50 20.73 21.88
N ASN A 464 -28.75 20.26 23.11
CA ASN A 464 -29.54 20.97 24.11
C ASN A 464 -28.67 21.91 24.93
N MET A 465 -28.06 22.89 24.25
CA MET A 465 -27.12 23.85 24.83
C MET A 465 -27.74 24.62 26.03
N SER A 466 -26.98 24.74 27.12
CA SER A 466 -27.42 25.46 28.32
C SER A 466 -27.62 26.95 28.04
N ALA A 467 -28.52 27.60 28.80
CA ALA A 467 -28.74 29.04 28.67
C ALA A 467 -27.47 29.87 28.93
N GLY A 468 -26.56 29.38 29.77
CA GLY A 468 -25.28 30.04 30.02
C GLY A 468 -24.36 30.04 28.79
N TRP A 469 -24.25 28.91 28.09
CA TRP A 469 -23.48 28.84 26.85
C TRP A 469 -24.10 29.68 25.73
N LYS A 470 -25.43 29.70 25.61
CA LYS A 470 -26.13 30.58 24.65
C LYS A 470 -25.81 32.05 24.90
N ASN A 471 -25.78 32.48 26.17
CA ASN A 471 -25.42 33.85 26.53
C ASN A 471 -23.93 34.16 26.29
N GLU A 472 -23.04 33.20 26.53
CA GLU A 472 -21.59 33.38 26.34
C GLU A 472 -21.21 33.45 24.85
N LEU A 473 -21.85 32.64 24.01
CA LEU A 473 -21.65 32.67 22.55
C LEU A 473 -22.37 33.86 21.88
N GLY A 474 -23.45 34.36 22.47
CA GLY A 474 -24.16 35.56 22.02
C GLY A 474 -25.40 35.27 21.16
N GLY A 475 -25.92 36.30 20.48
CA GLY A 475 -27.19 36.22 19.73
C GLY A 475 -27.18 35.23 18.56
N ASN A 476 -26.01 34.97 17.98
CA ASN A 476 -25.77 34.03 16.88
C ASN A 476 -25.20 32.67 17.35
N TRP A 477 -25.41 32.30 18.63
CA TRP A 477 -24.80 31.11 19.24
C TRP A 477 -24.96 29.81 18.42
N ALA A 478 -26.10 29.62 17.73
CA ALA A 478 -26.39 28.41 16.98
C ALA A 478 -25.47 28.27 15.76
N GLU A 479 -25.28 29.36 15.02
CA GLU A 479 -24.37 29.43 13.87
C GLU A 479 -22.91 29.27 14.31
N VAL A 480 -22.52 29.90 15.42
CA VAL A 480 -21.17 29.75 16.00
C VAL A 480 -20.91 28.31 16.42
N HIS A 481 -21.90 27.67 17.04
CA HIS A 481 -21.81 26.26 17.43
C HIS A 481 -21.67 25.37 16.20
N GLU A 482 -22.57 25.49 15.23
CA GLU A 482 -22.54 24.69 13.99
C GLU A 482 -21.22 24.82 13.23
N ASN A 483 -20.74 26.05 13.03
CA ASN A 483 -19.55 26.32 12.21
C ASN A 483 -18.24 25.97 12.92
N TYR A 484 -18.15 26.12 14.23
CA TYR A 484 -16.87 26.05 14.95
C TYR A 484 -16.74 24.89 15.94
N LEU A 485 -17.81 24.12 16.21
CA LEU A 485 -17.80 23.04 17.20
C LEU A 485 -16.62 22.10 17.01
N HIS A 486 -16.40 21.61 15.79
CA HIS A 486 -15.37 20.62 15.48
C HIS A 486 -14.06 21.21 14.95
N THR A 487 -13.84 22.52 15.10
CA THR A 487 -12.66 23.21 14.54
C THR A 487 -11.48 23.27 15.52
N LEU A 488 -10.28 23.54 14.98
CA LEU A 488 -9.04 23.68 15.76
C LEU A 488 -9.16 24.71 16.89
N GLY A 489 -9.96 25.76 16.70
CA GLY A 489 -10.19 26.78 17.72
C GLY A 489 -10.87 26.21 18.95
N ASN A 490 -11.86 25.33 18.77
CA ASN A 490 -12.70 24.82 19.87
C ASN A 490 -12.20 23.51 20.50
N ILE A 491 -11.17 22.88 19.92
CA ILE A 491 -10.67 21.59 20.35
C ILE A 491 -9.36 21.72 21.15
N THR A 492 -9.20 20.89 22.16
CA THR A 492 -7.94 20.76 22.89
C THR A 492 -7.72 19.35 23.45
N LEU A 493 -6.62 19.15 24.17
CA LEU A 493 -6.30 17.93 24.93
C LEU A 493 -6.46 18.17 26.43
N THR A 494 -6.98 17.18 27.14
CA THR A 494 -7.14 17.23 28.60
C THR A 494 -7.16 15.83 29.24
N GLY A 495 -6.84 15.77 30.53
CA GLY A 495 -7.06 14.58 31.36
C GLY A 495 -8.37 14.64 32.17
N TYR A 496 -9.09 15.77 32.14
CA TYR A 496 -10.23 16.08 33.01
C TYR A 496 -11.55 16.23 32.23
N ASN A 497 -11.69 15.54 31.10
CA ASN A 497 -12.85 15.70 30.20
C ASN A 497 -14.17 15.33 30.91
N SER A 498 -14.17 14.24 31.68
CA SER A 498 -15.33 13.79 32.47
C SER A 498 -15.79 14.81 33.51
N GLU A 499 -14.85 15.50 34.15
CA GLU A 499 -15.09 16.48 35.21
C GLU A 499 -15.57 17.82 34.65
N MET A 500 -15.07 18.19 33.47
CA MET A 500 -15.50 19.40 32.77
C MET A 500 -16.90 19.26 32.16
N SER A 501 -17.15 18.16 31.42
CA SER A 501 -18.43 17.88 30.77
C SER A 501 -19.00 19.13 30.05
N ASP A 502 -20.30 19.40 30.19
CA ASP A 502 -20.99 20.53 29.56
C ASP A 502 -20.88 21.84 30.36
N SER A 503 -19.97 21.90 31.35
CA SER A 503 -19.81 23.08 32.21
C SER A 503 -19.46 24.33 31.41
N LEU A 504 -19.86 25.49 31.93
CA LEU A 504 -19.51 26.79 31.32
C LEU A 504 -18.00 27.00 31.28
N TYR A 505 -17.54 27.83 30.35
CA TYR A 505 -16.12 28.08 30.15
C TYR A 505 -15.40 28.50 31.42
N ARG A 506 -16.01 29.37 32.23
CA ARG A 506 -15.49 29.78 33.55
C ARG A 506 -15.05 28.58 34.42
N VAL A 507 -15.80 27.48 34.38
CA VAL A 507 -15.52 26.28 35.18
C VAL A 507 -14.41 25.47 34.50
N LYS A 508 -14.50 25.27 33.18
CA LYS A 508 -13.46 24.59 32.39
C LYS A 508 -12.09 25.29 32.50
N LYS A 509 -12.09 26.62 32.55
CA LYS A 509 -10.89 27.45 32.68
C LYS A 509 -10.08 27.12 33.93
N VAL A 510 -10.71 26.74 35.05
CA VAL A 510 -9.99 26.33 36.27
C VAL A 510 -9.08 25.13 35.98
N TYR A 511 -9.59 24.13 35.26
CA TYR A 511 -8.79 22.97 34.83
C TYR A 511 -7.73 23.34 33.79
N PHE A 512 -8.05 24.25 32.87
CA PHE A 512 -7.07 24.72 31.89
C PHE A 512 -5.95 25.51 32.54
N ASP A 513 -6.22 26.32 33.57
CA ASP A 513 -5.21 27.11 34.30
C ASP A 513 -4.20 26.22 35.06
N GLU A 514 -4.61 25.03 35.49
CA GLU A 514 -3.74 24.02 36.10
C GLU A 514 -3.09 23.09 35.06
N SER A 515 -3.48 23.17 33.79
CA SER A 515 -3.01 22.27 32.74
C SER A 515 -1.55 22.55 32.33
N PRO A 516 -0.68 21.54 32.27
CA PRO A 516 0.72 21.69 31.84
C PRO A 516 0.91 21.70 30.31
N LEU A 517 -0.19 21.59 29.54
CA LEU A 517 -0.16 21.49 28.09
C LEU A 517 0.00 22.86 27.45
N LYS A 518 0.97 23.01 26.54
CA LYS A 518 1.16 24.25 25.77
C LYS A 518 -0.07 24.59 24.94
N LEU A 519 -0.75 23.57 24.42
CA LEU A 519 -1.99 23.69 23.66
C LEU A 519 -3.09 24.42 24.46
N ASN A 520 -3.09 24.35 25.79
CA ASN A 520 -4.09 25.01 26.64
C ASN A 520 -3.76 26.47 26.97
N LYS A 521 -2.56 26.97 26.65
CA LYS A 521 -2.12 28.33 27.01
C LYS A 521 -3.04 29.44 26.50
N THR A 522 -3.57 29.33 25.29
CA THR A 522 -4.49 30.36 24.76
C THR A 522 -5.88 30.29 25.41
N LEU A 523 -6.30 29.13 25.94
CA LEU A 523 -7.50 29.02 26.80
C LEU A 523 -7.24 29.71 28.14
N GLN A 524 -6.09 29.45 28.78
CA GLN A 524 -5.72 30.09 30.05
C GLN A 524 -5.77 31.62 29.99
N GLN A 525 -5.44 32.19 28.82
CA GLN A 525 -5.38 33.63 28.59
C GLN A 525 -6.72 34.25 28.16
N ALA A 526 -7.67 33.44 27.68
CA ALA A 526 -8.96 33.94 27.23
C ALA A 526 -9.90 34.17 28.44
N PRO A 527 -10.46 35.39 28.61
CA PRO A 527 -11.35 35.70 29.74
C PRO A 527 -12.77 35.15 29.55
N VAL A 528 -13.20 34.99 28.29
CA VAL A 528 -14.51 34.47 27.87
C VAL A 528 -14.31 33.58 26.64
N TRP A 529 -15.27 32.71 26.36
CA TRP A 529 -15.22 31.79 25.23
C TRP A 529 -16.37 31.99 24.24
N ASN A 530 -16.26 33.07 23.46
CA ASN A 530 -17.18 33.43 22.39
C ASN A 530 -16.55 33.20 21.01
N GLU A 531 -17.30 33.49 19.95
CA GLU A 531 -16.84 33.37 18.55
C GLU A 531 -15.47 34.03 18.31
N ALA A 532 -15.28 35.27 18.79
CA ALA A 532 -14.02 35.99 18.62
C ALA A 532 -12.83 35.29 19.30
N ALA A 533 -13.03 34.67 20.48
CA ALA A 533 -12.00 33.92 21.16
C ALA A 533 -11.65 32.62 20.43
N ILE A 534 -12.66 31.90 19.91
CA ILE A 534 -12.50 30.67 19.12
C ILE A 534 -11.69 30.97 17.85
N LEU A 535 -12.10 31.99 17.09
CA LEU A 535 -11.42 32.40 15.86
C LEU A 535 -9.99 32.87 16.13
N LYS A 536 -9.78 33.70 17.16
CA LYS A 536 -8.44 34.16 17.54
C LYS A 536 -7.51 32.99 17.83
N ARG A 537 -7.95 32.03 18.65
CA ARG A 537 -7.17 30.82 18.95
C ARG A 537 -6.92 30.00 17.68
N ALA A 538 -7.94 29.77 16.85
CA ALA A 538 -7.79 29.03 15.61
C ALA A 538 -6.72 29.67 14.70
N THR A 539 -6.75 31.00 14.55
CA THR A 539 -5.76 31.75 13.76
C THR A 539 -4.35 31.63 14.34
N GLU A 540 -4.16 31.82 15.64
CA GLU A 540 -2.85 31.68 16.28
C GLU A 540 -2.26 30.27 16.08
N LEU A 541 -3.07 29.22 16.25
CA LEU A 541 -2.64 27.83 16.05
C LEU A 541 -2.40 27.50 14.58
N ALA A 542 -3.20 28.05 13.65
CA ALA A 542 -3.02 27.84 12.22
C ALA A 542 -1.75 28.50 11.69
N ILE A 543 -1.44 29.72 12.14
CA ILE A 543 -0.19 30.42 11.81
C ILE A 543 1.02 29.65 12.33
N LEU A 544 1.01 29.25 13.61
CA LEU A 544 2.07 28.39 14.20
C LEU A 544 2.28 27.11 13.37
N SER A 545 1.18 26.48 12.95
CA SER A 545 1.19 25.26 12.16
C SER A 545 1.85 25.46 10.79
N ALA A 546 1.53 26.55 10.09
CA ALA A 546 2.05 26.86 8.76
C ALA A 546 3.54 27.27 8.80
N GLU A 547 3.89 28.21 9.69
CA GLU A 547 5.20 28.86 9.70
C GLU A 547 6.30 28.06 10.41
N HIS A 548 5.91 27.16 11.33
CA HIS A 548 6.87 26.52 12.23
C HIS A 548 6.83 25.00 12.26
N ILE A 549 5.67 24.37 12.04
CA ILE A 549 5.51 22.91 12.15
C ILE A 549 5.59 22.26 10.77
N TRP A 550 4.64 22.56 9.88
CA TRP A 550 4.57 22.03 8.52
C TRP A 550 4.96 23.12 7.55
N LYS A 551 6.25 23.46 7.54
CA LYS A 551 6.79 24.52 6.68
C LYS A 551 6.73 24.13 5.20
N ILE A 552 6.53 25.13 4.35
CA ILE A 552 6.86 25.02 2.93
C ILE A 552 8.37 25.24 2.75
N PRO A 553 9.07 24.51 1.85
CA PRO A 553 10.46 24.81 1.54
C PRO A 553 10.60 26.20 0.92
N HIS A 554 11.74 26.85 1.19
CA HIS A 554 12.10 28.14 0.62
C HIS A 554 13.24 27.98 -0.39
N LEU A 555 13.10 28.63 -1.55
CA LEU A 555 14.14 28.85 -2.56
C LEU A 555 13.98 30.26 -3.13
N ASP A 556 15.09 30.92 -3.42
CA ASP A 556 15.06 32.21 -4.11
C ASP A 556 14.46 32.04 -5.52
N ASP A 557 13.67 33.02 -5.96
CA ASP A 557 13.00 32.96 -7.27
C ASP A 557 14.00 32.76 -8.42
N ALA A 558 15.17 33.39 -8.34
CA ALA A 558 16.25 33.24 -9.33
C ALA A 558 16.82 31.82 -9.38
N VAL A 559 16.78 31.09 -8.26
CA VAL A 559 17.19 29.68 -8.19
C VAL A 559 16.07 28.80 -8.71
N LEU A 560 14.84 29.04 -8.27
CA LEU A 560 13.65 28.28 -8.69
C LEU A 560 13.45 28.33 -10.22
N GLU A 561 13.72 29.47 -10.84
CA GLU A 561 13.65 29.65 -12.29
C GLU A 561 14.59 28.69 -13.06
N LYS A 562 15.76 28.34 -12.49
CA LYS A 562 16.71 27.39 -13.10
C LYS A 562 16.18 25.96 -13.18
N TYR A 563 15.16 25.64 -12.38
CA TYR A 563 14.52 24.33 -12.34
C TYR A 563 13.20 24.28 -13.08
N LYS A 564 12.67 25.43 -13.52
CA LYS A 564 11.47 25.42 -14.37
C LYS A 564 11.79 24.66 -15.64
N PRO A 565 10.96 23.67 -16.03
CA PRO A 565 11.17 22.97 -17.28
C PRO A 565 11.16 24.00 -18.41
N VAL A 566 12.21 23.97 -19.25
CA VAL A 566 12.25 24.77 -20.47
C VAL A 566 11.00 24.40 -21.26
N LYS A 567 10.05 25.34 -21.40
CA LYS A 567 8.86 25.14 -22.21
C LYS A 567 9.34 24.82 -23.63
N ASN A 568 9.25 23.56 -24.01
CA ASN A 568 9.52 23.16 -25.38
C ASN A 568 8.45 23.85 -26.25
N PRO A 569 8.81 24.69 -27.24
CA PRO A 569 7.83 25.45 -28.04
C PRO A 569 6.77 24.55 -28.72
N ASP A 570 7.08 23.27 -28.90
CA ASP A 570 6.20 22.27 -29.53
C ASP A 570 5.07 21.74 -28.61
N ASN A 571 5.14 21.98 -27.29
CA ASN A 571 4.00 21.80 -26.39
C ASN A 571 3.40 23.17 -26.08
N GLY A 572 2.86 23.82 -27.11
CA GLY A 572 2.36 25.19 -27.07
C GLY A 572 1.55 25.49 -25.82
N ALA A 573 1.94 26.55 -25.11
CA ALA A 573 1.03 27.22 -24.21
C ALA A 573 -0.12 27.73 -25.08
N TYR A 574 -1.30 27.11 -24.95
CA TYR A 574 -2.49 27.66 -25.58
C TYR A 574 -2.73 29.01 -24.92
N ASP A 575 -2.83 30.05 -25.73
CA ASP A 575 -3.17 31.39 -25.29
C ASP A 575 -4.54 31.75 -25.87
N VAL A 576 -4.98 32.97 -25.57
CA VAL A 576 -6.27 33.47 -26.05
C VAL A 576 -6.31 33.51 -27.60
N ASP A 577 -5.18 33.83 -28.23
CA ASP A 577 -5.05 33.95 -29.68
C ASP A 577 -5.27 32.60 -30.38
N PHE A 578 -4.72 31.50 -29.82
CA PHE A 578 -4.97 30.14 -30.31
C PHE A 578 -6.46 29.77 -30.33
N HIS A 579 -7.25 30.28 -29.39
CA HIS A 579 -8.69 30.06 -29.37
C HIS A 579 -9.44 31.03 -30.30
N TYR A 580 -8.93 32.25 -30.48
CA TYR A 580 -9.49 33.27 -31.37
C TYR A 580 -9.44 32.90 -32.84
N GLU A 581 -8.44 32.14 -33.29
CA GLU A 581 -8.37 31.64 -34.67
C GLU A 581 -9.63 30.86 -35.10
N ARG A 582 -10.34 30.27 -34.13
CA ARG A 582 -11.55 29.46 -34.38
C ARG A 582 -12.84 30.26 -34.25
N MET A 583 -12.79 31.54 -33.92
CA MET A 583 -13.94 32.40 -33.63
C MET A 583 -14.09 33.51 -34.68
N SER A 584 -15.32 33.81 -35.12
CA SER A 584 -15.58 35.07 -35.83
C SER A 584 -15.51 36.26 -34.86
N GLU A 585 -15.38 37.48 -35.40
CA GLU A 585 -15.43 38.71 -34.59
C GLU A 585 -16.68 38.80 -33.71
N ASN A 586 -17.84 38.35 -34.22
CA ASN A 586 -19.06 38.25 -33.43
C ASN A 586 -18.94 37.25 -32.27
N THR A 587 -18.35 36.07 -32.51
CA THR A 587 -18.13 35.07 -31.45
C THR A 587 -17.10 35.55 -30.41
N LYS A 588 -16.07 36.28 -30.83
CA LYS A 588 -15.11 36.90 -29.90
C LYS A 588 -15.81 37.93 -29.00
N ALA A 589 -16.68 38.77 -29.56
CA ALA A 589 -17.46 39.74 -28.80
C ALA A 589 -18.36 39.06 -27.74
N ILE A 590 -19.04 37.97 -28.10
CA ILE A 590 -19.84 37.17 -27.16
C ILE A 590 -18.97 36.58 -26.05
N TYR A 591 -17.78 36.06 -26.38
CA TYR A 591 -16.84 35.53 -25.40
C TYR A 591 -16.35 36.59 -24.43
N HIS A 592 -15.97 37.78 -24.90
CA HIS A 592 -15.52 38.87 -24.03
C HIS A 592 -16.61 39.32 -23.05
N GLU A 593 -17.82 39.53 -23.54
CA GLU A 593 -18.96 39.92 -22.69
C GLU A 593 -19.24 38.87 -21.61
N LEU A 594 -19.23 37.58 -21.99
CA LEU A 594 -19.42 36.48 -21.04
C LEU A 594 -18.27 36.42 -20.03
N ARG A 595 -17.02 36.44 -20.50
CA ARG A 595 -15.81 36.38 -19.68
C ARG A 595 -15.81 37.45 -18.61
N ASP A 596 -15.99 38.70 -19.01
CA ASP A 596 -15.86 39.84 -18.09
C ASP A 596 -16.95 39.79 -17.01
N ARG A 597 -18.17 39.36 -17.37
CA ARG A 597 -19.26 39.16 -16.43
C ARG A 597 -19.05 38.00 -15.47
N VAL A 598 -18.50 36.87 -15.94
CA VAL A 598 -18.20 35.72 -15.09
C VAL A 598 -17.05 36.02 -14.12
N LEU A 599 -15.98 36.68 -14.58
CA LEU A 599 -14.86 37.07 -13.73
C LEU A 599 -15.24 38.15 -12.71
N ALA A 600 -16.29 38.94 -12.97
CA ALA A 600 -16.80 39.92 -12.02
C ALA A 600 -17.60 39.31 -10.86
N LEU A 601 -17.97 38.02 -10.92
CA LEU A 601 -18.72 37.35 -9.86
C LEU A 601 -17.87 37.17 -8.58
N ASP A 602 -16.60 36.81 -8.73
CA ASP A 602 -15.70 36.58 -7.61
C ASP A 602 -14.24 36.83 -8.02
N SER A 603 -13.53 37.62 -7.21
CA SER A 603 -12.09 37.90 -7.32
C SER A 603 -11.19 36.65 -7.36
N GLY A 604 -11.68 35.50 -6.88
CA GLY A 604 -11.00 34.22 -6.90
C GLY A 604 -11.05 33.50 -8.25
N LEU A 605 -11.84 33.96 -9.23
CA LEU A 605 -11.96 33.35 -10.55
C LEU A 605 -10.85 33.81 -11.50
N SER A 606 -10.26 32.86 -12.23
CA SER A 606 -9.23 33.14 -13.24
C SER A 606 -9.35 32.24 -14.47
N GLU A 607 -8.81 32.71 -15.60
CA GLU A 607 -8.81 31.97 -16.86
C GLU A 607 -7.61 31.05 -17.02
N LYS A 608 -7.85 29.88 -17.59
CA LYS A 608 -6.82 28.96 -18.04
C LYS A 608 -7.15 28.42 -19.42
N PHE A 609 -6.24 28.66 -20.36
CA PHE A 609 -6.32 28.20 -21.73
C PHE A 609 -5.81 26.74 -21.83
N ASN A 610 -6.70 25.83 -22.24
CA ASN A 610 -6.38 24.42 -22.46
C ASN A 610 -6.52 24.09 -23.96
N LYS A 611 -5.90 23.01 -24.44
CA LYS A 611 -5.89 22.62 -25.86
C LYS A 611 -7.24 22.69 -26.59
N TYR A 612 -8.33 22.37 -25.89
CA TYR A 612 -9.66 22.22 -26.48
C TYR A 612 -10.70 23.20 -25.96
N HIS A 613 -10.42 23.97 -24.90
CA HIS A 613 -11.37 24.88 -24.26
C HIS A 613 -10.64 25.90 -23.38
N ILE A 614 -11.32 27.02 -23.14
CA ILE A 614 -10.94 28.04 -22.15
C ILE A 614 -11.70 27.72 -20.87
N ALA A 615 -11.02 27.52 -19.76
CA ALA A 615 -11.65 27.21 -18.48
C ALA A 615 -11.54 28.42 -17.54
N ILE A 616 -12.66 28.86 -16.98
CA ILE A 616 -12.71 29.78 -15.85
C ILE A 616 -12.79 28.93 -14.59
N LYS A 617 -11.91 29.17 -13.61
CA LYS A 617 -11.73 28.31 -12.43
C LYS A 617 -11.55 29.14 -11.17
N TYR A 618 -11.91 28.57 -10.03
CA TYR A 618 -11.44 29.09 -8.74
C TYR A 618 -9.95 28.83 -8.58
N THR A 619 -9.21 29.90 -8.31
CA THR A 619 -7.75 29.87 -8.10
C THR A 619 -7.37 28.98 -6.91
N ASN A 620 -8.29 28.81 -5.94
CA ASN A 620 -8.04 28.12 -4.68
C ASN A 620 -8.53 26.66 -4.61
N VAL A 621 -9.45 26.24 -5.49
CA VAL A 621 -10.14 24.92 -5.40
C VAL A 621 -9.85 24.02 -6.62
N PHE A 622 -9.15 24.52 -7.65
CA PHE A 622 -8.77 23.79 -8.87
C PHE A 622 -9.93 23.11 -9.63
N GLN A 623 -11.17 23.43 -9.30
CA GLN A 623 -12.38 22.99 -9.99
C GLN A 623 -12.74 23.97 -11.11
N ASN A 624 -13.08 23.44 -12.29
CA ASN A 624 -13.60 24.28 -13.37
C ASN A 624 -14.95 24.87 -12.95
N PHE A 625 -15.09 26.18 -13.04
CA PHE A 625 -16.35 26.86 -12.80
C PHE A 625 -17.18 26.91 -14.09
N VAL A 626 -16.56 27.34 -15.20
CA VAL A 626 -17.18 27.38 -16.53
C VAL A 626 -16.16 26.98 -17.59
N ASP A 627 -16.51 26.05 -18.49
CA ASP A 627 -15.69 25.72 -19.66
C ASP A 627 -16.30 26.29 -20.93
N ILE A 628 -15.47 26.95 -21.74
CA ILE A 628 -15.87 27.70 -22.93
C ILE A 628 -15.15 27.16 -24.16
N LYS A 629 -15.89 26.83 -25.21
CA LYS A 629 -15.37 26.40 -26.51
C LYS A 629 -15.86 27.31 -27.63
N GLY A 630 -14.96 28.14 -28.15
CA GLY A 630 -15.21 28.95 -29.34
C GLY A 630 -15.29 28.12 -30.62
N ARG A 631 -16.29 28.41 -31.45
CA ARG A 631 -16.40 27.95 -32.84
C ARG A 631 -16.72 29.14 -33.74
N LYS A 632 -16.63 28.95 -35.06
CA LYS A 632 -16.70 30.04 -36.04
C LYS A 632 -17.91 30.98 -35.83
N ASN A 633 -19.10 30.44 -35.56
CA ASN A 633 -20.34 31.22 -35.44
C ASN A 633 -21.09 30.99 -34.12
N LYS A 634 -20.45 30.38 -33.11
CA LYS A 634 -21.10 30.10 -31.82
C LYS A 634 -20.10 29.83 -30.71
N LEU A 635 -20.51 30.12 -29.48
CA LEU A 635 -19.80 29.78 -28.26
C LEU A 635 -20.51 28.61 -27.58
N LYS A 636 -19.81 27.50 -27.32
CA LYS A 636 -20.34 26.44 -26.45
C LYS A 636 -19.87 26.69 -25.04
N VAL A 637 -20.78 26.66 -24.08
CA VAL A 637 -20.51 26.88 -22.66
C VAL A 637 -20.95 25.65 -21.88
N TYR A 638 -20.12 25.21 -20.96
CA TYR A 638 -20.39 24.08 -20.08
C TYR A 638 -20.34 24.54 -18.63
N LEU A 639 -21.39 24.21 -17.89
CA LEU A 639 -21.54 24.53 -16.48
C LEU A 639 -21.20 23.31 -15.62
N ASN A 640 -20.53 23.55 -14.49
CA ASN A 640 -20.13 22.53 -13.54
C ASN A 640 -21.16 22.38 -12.39
N VAL A 641 -22.40 22.11 -12.79
CA VAL A 641 -23.55 21.88 -11.90
C VAL A 641 -24.41 20.79 -12.51
N ARG A 642 -25.10 19.98 -11.69
CA ARG A 642 -26.04 18.97 -12.19
C ARG A 642 -27.19 19.67 -12.93
N TYR A 643 -27.58 19.13 -14.07
CA TYR A 643 -28.65 19.73 -14.90
C TYR A 643 -29.97 19.82 -14.13
N GLU A 644 -30.22 18.86 -13.23
CA GLU A 644 -31.41 18.78 -12.40
C GLU A 644 -31.46 19.88 -11.32
N ASP A 645 -30.31 20.45 -10.95
CA ASP A 645 -30.19 21.50 -9.93
C ASP A 645 -30.37 22.92 -10.52
N LEU A 646 -30.49 23.04 -11.86
CA LEU A 646 -30.69 24.32 -12.55
C LEU A 646 -32.18 24.58 -12.84
N ASN A 647 -32.65 25.78 -12.52
CA ASN A 647 -33.98 26.25 -12.90
C ASN A 647 -33.95 26.98 -14.26
N ASP A 648 -33.90 26.21 -15.33
CA ASP A 648 -33.89 26.71 -16.71
C ASP A 648 -35.31 26.91 -17.29
N THR A 649 -35.96 28.00 -16.85
CA THR A 649 -37.30 28.37 -17.32
C THR A 649 -37.38 28.66 -18.82
N LYS A 650 -36.25 29.03 -19.45
CA LYS A 650 -36.15 29.37 -20.88
C LYS A 650 -35.74 28.20 -21.76
N ARG A 651 -35.40 27.04 -21.17
CA ARG A 651 -34.96 25.82 -21.86
C ARG A 651 -33.77 26.04 -22.79
N ILE A 652 -32.84 26.90 -22.37
CA ILE A 652 -31.62 27.23 -23.12
C ILE A 652 -30.49 26.22 -22.88
N CYS A 653 -30.61 25.38 -21.84
CA CYS A 653 -29.64 24.39 -21.44
C CYS A 653 -30.01 22.97 -21.88
N ARG A 654 -28.98 22.14 -22.11
CA ARG A 654 -29.13 20.70 -22.40
C ARG A 654 -28.34 19.88 -21.39
N ASN A 655 -28.86 18.71 -21.05
CA ASN A 655 -28.15 17.75 -20.21
C ASN A 655 -26.98 17.12 -20.99
N ALA A 656 -25.76 17.29 -20.48
CA ALA A 656 -24.51 16.84 -21.08
C ALA A 656 -23.89 15.61 -20.38
N SER A 657 -24.57 15.04 -19.36
CA SER A 657 -24.06 13.96 -18.51
C SER A 657 -23.79 12.61 -19.20
N THR A 658 -24.11 12.47 -20.49
CA THR A 658 -23.83 11.27 -21.31
C THR A 658 -22.47 11.31 -22.03
N ASN A 659 -21.75 12.43 -22.00
CA ASN A 659 -20.42 12.54 -22.61
C ASN A 659 -19.31 12.18 -21.61
N ALA A 660 -18.76 10.97 -21.74
CA ALA A 660 -17.83 10.29 -20.81
C ALA A 660 -16.44 10.93 -20.60
N SER A 661 -16.26 12.26 -20.75
CA SER A 661 -14.93 12.88 -20.71
C SER A 661 -14.74 14.09 -19.81
N ASN A 662 -15.76 14.65 -19.13
CA ASN A 662 -15.60 15.71 -18.13
C ASN A 662 -16.82 15.75 -17.17
N ASN A 663 -16.63 16.12 -15.90
CA ASN A 663 -17.66 16.26 -14.85
C ASN A 663 -18.66 17.43 -15.08
N LEU A 664 -18.97 17.80 -16.33
CA LEU A 664 -19.79 18.96 -16.67
C LEU A 664 -21.15 18.49 -17.18
N ASN A 665 -22.23 18.82 -16.47
CA ASN A 665 -23.52 18.18 -16.68
C ASN A 665 -24.54 19.05 -17.45
N ALA A 666 -24.24 20.34 -17.68
CA ALA A 666 -25.10 21.29 -18.38
C ALA A 666 -24.34 21.98 -19.53
N GLU A 667 -24.88 21.91 -20.77
CA GLU A 667 -24.31 22.51 -21.99
C GLU A 667 -25.27 23.53 -22.62
N LEU A 668 -24.71 24.67 -23.05
CA LEU A 668 -25.41 25.74 -23.76
C LEU A 668 -24.64 26.18 -25.02
N GLU A 669 -25.37 26.69 -26.01
CA GLU A 669 -24.80 27.30 -27.22
C GLU A 669 -25.26 28.76 -27.35
N LEU A 670 -24.32 29.69 -27.47
CA LEU A 670 -24.58 31.11 -27.70
C LEU A 670 -24.24 31.50 -29.14
N THR A 671 -25.14 32.24 -29.78
CA THR A 671 -24.98 32.80 -31.12
C THR A 671 -25.12 34.33 -31.16
N SER A 672 -25.66 34.93 -30.10
CA SER A 672 -25.85 36.39 -29.94
C SER A 672 -25.45 36.87 -28.55
N ILE A 673 -25.00 38.13 -28.45
CA ILE A 673 -24.69 38.80 -27.17
C ILE A 673 -25.91 38.88 -26.26
N THR A 674 -27.11 39.00 -26.83
CA THR A 674 -28.37 39.09 -26.05
C THR A 674 -28.65 37.83 -25.21
N GLU A 675 -28.10 36.68 -25.62
CA GLU A 675 -28.25 35.39 -24.93
C GLU A 675 -27.32 35.27 -23.70
N VAL A 676 -26.33 36.18 -23.56
CA VAL A 676 -25.42 36.19 -22.40
C VAL A 676 -26.17 36.50 -21.12
N ASN A 677 -27.20 37.36 -21.15
CA ASN A 677 -28.02 37.66 -19.96
C ASN A 677 -28.68 36.38 -19.42
N ASP A 678 -29.28 35.60 -20.31
CA ASP A 678 -30.01 34.40 -19.92
C ASP A 678 -29.07 33.31 -19.40
N LEU A 679 -27.86 33.23 -19.94
CA LEU A 679 -26.81 32.34 -19.42
C LEU A 679 -26.29 32.81 -18.05
N MET A 680 -26.11 34.11 -17.84
CA MET A 680 -25.63 34.64 -16.55
C MET A 680 -26.58 34.32 -15.41
N ASP A 681 -27.90 34.29 -15.65
CA ASP A 681 -28.88 33.87 -14.64
C ASP A 681 -28.63 32.41 -14.17
N LEU A 682 -28.22 31.52 -15.08
CA LEU A 682 -27.88 30.12 -14.76
C LEU A 682 -26.49 30.01 -14.10
N ILE A 683 -25.51 30.80 -14.53
CA ILE A 683 -24.19 30.85 -13.90
C ILE A 683 -24.31 31.38 -12.46
N GLN A 684 -25.19 32.36 -12.21
CA GLN A 684 -25.46 32.85 -10.87
C GLN A 684 -26.13 31.80 -10.00
N GLN A 685 -27.04 30.99 -10.54
CA GLN A 685 -27.61 29.84 -9.81
C GLN A 685 -26.52 28.83 -9.42
N GLN A 686 -25.61 28.49 -10.35
CA GLN A 686 -24.46 27.64 -10.02
C GLN A 686 -23.58 28.26 -8.92
N TYR A 687 -23.30 29.56 -9.01
CA TYR A 687 -22.50 30.27 -8.02
C TYR A 687 -23.14 30.18 -6.63
N ASN A 688 -24.44 30.45 -6.52
CA ASN A 688 -25.17 30.41 -5.25
C ASN A 688 -25.34 28.99 -4.67
N LEU A 689 -25.15 27.93 -5.47
CA LEU A 689 -25.14 26.54 -5.00
C LEU A 689 -23.76 26.10 -4.47
N LEU A 690 -22.72 26.90 -4.71
CA LEU A 690 -21.34 26.66 -4.28
C LEU A 690 -20.93 27.51 -3.06
N GLU A 691 -21.71 28.55 -2.72
CA GLU A 691 -21.72 29.22 -1.42
C GLU A 691 -22.60 28.45 -0.43
#